data_AF-A0AAD9S9L9-F1
#
_entry.id   AF-A0AAD9S9L9-F1
#
_cell.length_a   1.000
_cell.length_b   1.000
_cell.length_c   1.000
_cell.angle_alpha   90.00
_cell.angle_beta   90.00
_cell.angle_gamma   90.00
#
_symmetry.space_group_name_H-M   'P 1'
#
loop_
_entity.id
_entity.type
_entity.pdbx_description
1 polymer ?
#
loop_
_entity_poly.entity_id
_entity_poly.type
_entity_poly.pdbx_seq_one_letter_code
_entity_poly.pdbx_strand_id
1 'polypeptide(L)'
;MLPEEELARVREHIARAVADRLVEETSIDWTTVRQLDKPILRIQACLQDGSKQQANQSIPGPIITHLIDISGIVAPSRATPEAPEMLHGGSTSSIIQQQRHKGKQQPPAASPSAAIVPDEGRITPPESEAVSSGDGTPACTDQDAETSAGRQRRPLGGLRPARRDQSSVDLEPEPTSQRQISSGDKFPKRRKQQPTGHVLQPSTLDKLIRGIWEQIHGSLSLDPQNLLDQVQLRPLESAPFDEVNSKLGLVLHPGGQGSIVQDSIYDSSRSFKRSNVFCSQVTQASRACRSLEVIVQARWVEHFDAYVDSLAANDLSTPRSRFNKAALMEACTDFGWSEKELRNKMSIWRGYNEIKVAGGWAALVFAGMGIYRFCKYRIGFDKDSMQRLRNLRPAIEVAADTLHPNWRQLLTAIGESSKQIYRGHPHDYVISLDGSPPVPLRTTYLQWDPDFSYQHIDEPVIDEHAWGCDDPRWTPMSTGEPLAMPICDTCGKEQSDDPKQNSCFCFPTLFGTARPLPVPVLIFRTADGRNNGLMALCAFERGAPVGEFVGVVTKGLSDVDVMESAVAASAAKYQIWQGRQGNFTRFVNHSCKANAQYQRFTWLGTQRIILVSKGIEAGSEISVDYSDKYWKGLDKKCLCGESCCRYRRDGTDARVG
;
A
#
# COMPACT_ATOMS: atom_id res chain seq x y z
N MET A 1 44.88 -0.71 -3.51
CA MET A 1 43.70 -0.24 -4.28
C MET A 1 44.20 0.76 -5.30
N LEU A 2 43.52 0.90 -6.44
CA LEU A 2 43.79 1.99 -7.39
C LEU A 2 43.31 3.33 -6.78
N PRO A 3 43.94 4.48 -7.13
CA PRO A 3 43.38 5.81 -6.91
C PRO A 3 42.02 5.97 -7.58
N GLU A 4 41.17 6.83 -7.02
CA GLU A 4 39.80 7.04 -7.53
C GLU A 4 39.79 7.60 -8.97
N GLU A 5 40.75 8.46 -9.33
CA GLU A 5 40.92 8.96 -10.71
C GLU A 5 41.29 7.86 -11.71
N GLU A 6 42.14 6.90 -11.33
CA GLU A 6 42.49 5.77 -12.21
C GLU A 6 41.29 4.83 -12.36
N LEU A 7 40.56 4.58 -11.27
CA LEU A 7 39.32 3.80 -11.31
C LEU A 7 38.25 4.45 -12.19
N ALA A 8 38.13 5.78 -12.16
CA ALA A 8 37.24 6.54 -13.03
C ALA A 8 37.65 6.46 -14.51
N ARG A 9 38.94 6.54 -14.84
CA ARG A 9 39.44 6.35 -16.22
C ARG A 9 39.20 4.93 -16.75
N VAL A 10 39.43 3.91 -15.90
CA VAL A 10 39.17 2.51 -16.27
C VAL A 10 37.67 2.27 -16.49
N ARG A 11 36.82 2.85 -15.63
CA ARG A 11 35.36 2.89 -15.82
C ARG A 11 34.99 3.49 -17.19
N GLU A 12 35.41 4.72 -17.46
CA GLU A 12 35.06 5.43 -18.70
C GLU A 12 35.52 4.69 -19.97
N HIS A 13 36.71 4.06 -19.92
CA HIS A 13 37.23 3.25 -21.02
C HIS A 13 36.40 1.97 -21.24
N ILE A 14 36.01 1.27 -20.17
CA ILE A 14 35.09 0.11 -20.24
C ILE A 14 33.73 0.53 -20.78
N ALA A 15 33.20 1.69 -20.35
CA ALA A 15 31.90 2.19 -20.82
C ALA A 15 31.88 2.43 -22.32
N ARG A 16 32.91 3.11 -22.86
CA ARG A 16 33.06 3.32 -24.31
C ARG A 16 33.22 2.00 -25.06
N ALA A 17 34.15 1.14 -24.64
CA ALA A 17 34.40 -0.15 -25.30
C ALA A 17 33.18 -1.09 -25.31
N VAL A 18 32.30 -1.02 -24.30
CA VAL A 18 31.04 -1.79 -24.30
C VAL A 18 29.94 -1.06 -25.09
N ALA A 19 29.83 0.27 -25.02
CA ALA A 19 28.87 1.01 -25.85
C ALA A 19 29.11 0.77 -27.35
N ASP A 20 30.37 0.83 -27.78
CA ASP A 20 30.79 0.52 -29.15
C ASP A 20 30.37 -0.93 -29.53
N ARG A 21 30.65 -1.90 -28.65
CA ARG A 21 30.27 -3.31 -28.85
C ARG A 21 28.77 -3.57 -28.89
N LEU A 22 27.95 -2.86 -28.11
CA LEU A 22 26.49 -2.99 -28.17
C LEU A 22 25.94 -2.55 -29.53
N VAL A 23 26.54 -1.52 -30.14
CA VAL A 23 26.15 -1.03 -31.47
C VAL A 23 26.55 -2.01 -32.59
N GLU A 24 27.65 -2.75 -32.42
CA GLU A 24 28.08 -3.81 -33.33
C GLU A 24 27.30 -5.13 -33.16
N GLU A 25 26.70 -5.38 -31.99
CA GLU A 25 26.16 -6.70 -31.61
C GLU A 25 24.76 -6.98 -32.20
N THR A 26 24.75 -7.71 -33.32
CA THR A 26 23.53 -8.06 -34.07
C THR A 26 22.54 -8.98 -33.35
N SER A 27 22.92 -9.61 -32.23
CA SER A 27 22.02 -10.48 -31.45
C SER A 27 21.07 -9.74 -30.50
N ILE A 28 21.23 -8.43 -30.31
CA ILE A 28 20.36 -7.61 -29.46
C ILE A 28 19.10 -7.19 -30.23
N ASP A 29 17.93 -7.61 -29.74
CA ASP A 29 16.65 -7.10 -30.27
C ASP A 29 16.37 -5.68 -29.77
N TRP A 30 16.91 -4.71 -30.52
CA TRP A 30 16.67 -3.28 -30.33
C TRP A 30 15.19 -2.88 -30.48
N THR A 31 14.31 -3.72 -31.03
CA THR A 31 12.86 -3.43 -31.07
C THR A 31 12.17 -3.71 -29.75
N THR A 32 12.64 -4.71 -28.99
CA THR A 32 12.24 -4.93 -27.59
C THR A 32 12.89 -3.91 -26.66
N VAL A 33 14.18 -3.58 -26.83
CA VAL A 33 14.86 -2.57 -25.98
C VAL A 33 14.17 -1.20 -26.06
N ARG A 34 13.69 -0.79 -27.24
CA ARG A 34 12.92 0.47 -27.44
C ARG A 34 11.52 0.49 -26.79
N GLN A 35 11.05 -0.61 -26.23
CA GLN A 35 9.79 -0.68 -25.47
C GLN A 35 10.01 -0.59 -23.96
N LEU A 36 11.27 -0.53 -23.50
CA LEU A 36 11.65 -0.34 -22.11
C LEU A 36 11.66 1.17 -21.78
N ASP A 37 11.13 1.54 -20.63
CA ASP A 37 11.31 2.88 -20.06
C ASP A 37 12.64 2.94 -19.30
N LYS A 38 13.45 3.97 -19.57
CA LYS A 38 14.84 4.16 -19.08
C LYS A 38 15.67 2.86 -18.92
N PRO A 39 15.94 2.08 -19.99
CA PRO A 39 16.79 0.89 -19.89
C PRO A 39 18.23 1.23 -19.48
N ILE A 40 18.68 0.70 -18.35
CA ILE A 40 20.06 0.81 -17.86
C ILE A 40 20.75 -0.56 -17.90
N LEU A 41 21.89 -0.65 -18.59
CA LEU A 41 22.75 -1.84 -18.63
C LEU A 41 23.79 -1.80 -17.52
N ARG A 42 23.92 -2.87 -16.72
CA ARG A 42 25.01 -3.05 -15.75
C ARG A 42 26.13 -3.92 -16.32
N ILE A 43 27.33 -3.37 -16.35
CA ILE A 43 28.57 -4.04 -16.73
C ILE A 43 29.36 -4.35 -15.47
N GLN A 44 29.94 -5.55 -15.39
CA GLN A 44 30.87 -5.94 -14.33
C GLN A 44 32.16 -6.44 -14.97
N ALA A 45 33.29 -5.85 -14.60
CA ALA A 45 34.64 -6.25 -15.01
C ALA A 45 35.44 -6.64 -13.77
N CYS A 46 35.72 -7.94 -13.61
CA CYS A 46 36.63 -8.42 -12.58
C CYS A 46 38.07 -8.23 -13.07
N LEU A 47 38.82 -7.27 -12.51
CA LEU A 47 40.24 -7.14 -12.79
C LEU A 47 41.00 -8.29 -12.12
N GLN A 48 41.68 -9.14 -12.89
CA GLN A 48 42.64 -10.11 -12.36
C GLN A 48 44.07 -9.61 -12.58
N ASP A 49 44.89 -9.68 -11.53
CA ASP A 49 46.31 -9.32 -11.60
C ASP A 49 47.11 -10.47 -12.23
N GLY A 50 47.50 -10.28 -13.49
CA GLY A 50 48.24 -11.28 -14.28
C GLY A 50 49.61 -11.67 -13.70
N SER A 51 50.14 -10.95 -12.70
CA SER A 51 51.44 -11.24 -12.10
C SER A 51 51.47 -12.48 -11.18
N LYS A 52 50.31 -13.09 -10.85
CA LYS A 52 50.21 -14.16 -9.85
C LYS A 52 49.59 -15.48 -10.35
N GLN A 53 50.02 -15.95 -11.52
CA GLN A 53 49.73 -17.31 -11.98
C GLN A 53 50.61 -18.38 -11.28
N GLN A 54 50.43 -18.55 -9.97
CA GLN A 54 50.88 -19.75 -9.24
C GLN A 54 49.72 -20.36 -8.44
N ALA A 55 49.81 -21.67 -8.17
CA ALA A 55 48.63 -22.53 -8.08
C ALA A 55 47.68 -22.29 -6.88
N ASN A 56 46.39 -22.55 -7.14
CA ASN A 56 45.32 -22.81 -6.17
C ASN A 56 44.82 -21.69 -5.23
N GLN A 57 45.26 -20.43 -5.36
CA GLN A 57 44.57 -19.29 -4.72
C GLN A 57 44.44 -18.08 -5.65
N SER A 58 43.47 -18.14 -6.57
CA SER A 58 43.02 -16.97 -7.34
C SER A 58 42.22 -16.02 -6.44
N ILE A 59 42.90 -15.05 -5.83
CA ILE A 59 42.25 -13.94 -5.14
C ILE A 59 41.53 -13.08 -6.20
N PRO A 60 40.19 -12.90 -6.13
CA PRO A 60 39.50 -11.97 -7.02
C PRO A 60 40.02 -10.56 -6.79
N GLY A 61 40.48 -9.89 -7.85
CA GLY A 61 40.79 -8.47 -7.79
C GLY A 61 39.52 -7.62 -7.78
N PRO A 62 39.64 -6.28 -7.81
CA PRO A 62 38.49 -5.40 -7.68
C PRO A 62 37.50 -5.60 -8.84
N ILE A 63 36.25 -5.87 -8.49
CA ILE A 63 35.12 -5.87 -9.44
C ILE A 63 34.77 -4.40 -9.73
N ILE A 64 35.13 -3.93 -10.92
CA ILE A 64 34.68 -2.63 -11.43
C ILE A 64 33.29 -2.83 -12.00
N THR A 65 32.30 -2.19 -11.39
CA THR A 65 30.95 -2.08 -11.96
C THR A 65 30.82 -0.73 -12.66
N HIS A 66 30.10 -0.72 -13.79
CA HIS A 66 29.65 0.49 -14.49
C HIS A 66 28.20 0.32 -14.92
N LEU A 67 27.44 1.41 -14.94
CA LEU A 67 26.11 1.47 -15.56
C LEU A 67 26.16 2.33 -16.82
N ILE A 68 25.43 1.92 -17.85
CA ILE A 68 25.21 2.72 -19.07
C ILE A 68 23.70 2.85 -19.24
N ASP A 69 23.19 4.09 -19.30
CA ASP A 69 21.86 4.35 -19.82
C ASP A 69 21.87 4.08 -21.34
N ILE A 70 21.12 3.07 -21.79
CA ILE A 70 21.07 2.68 -23.20
C ILE A 70 19.87 3.30 -23.94
N SER A 71 19.08 4.14 -23.28
CA SER A 71 17.94 4.87 -23.88
C SER A 71 18.36 5.72 -25.08
N GLY A 72 19.59 6.24 -25.08
CA GLY A 72 20.18 7.02 -26.17
C GLY A 72 20.91 6.20 -27.24
N ILE A 73 21.07 4.88 -27.07
CA ILE A 73 21.82 4.04 -28.04
C ILE A 73 20.92 3.69 -29.22
N VAL A 74 20.87 4.62 -30.18
CA VAL A 74 20.23 4.41 -31.48
C VAL A 74 21.20 3.64 -32.37
N ALA A 75 21.04 2.31 -32.43
CA ALA A 75 21.67 1.48 -33.46
C ALA A 75 21.43 2.11 -34.86
N PRO A 76 22.49 2.30 -35.69
CA PRO A 76 22.37 2.99 -36.97
C PRO A 76 21.32 2.32 -37.86
N SER A 77 20.24 3.05 -38.16
CA SER A 77 19.31 2.60 -39.19
C SER A 77 20.06 2.49 -40.52
N ARG A 78 19.82 1.42 -41.27
CA ARG A 78 20.66 0.95 -42.38
C ARG A 78 20.51 1.81 -43.63
N ALA A 79 20.95 3.07 -43.54
CA ALA A 79 20.95 4.03 -44.63
C ALA A 79 21.87 3.56 -45.77
N THR A 80 21.32 3.51 -46.98
CA THR A 80 22.10 3.33 -48.20
C THR A 80 23.00 4.55 -48.44
N PRO A 81 24.25 4.36 -48.90
CA PRO A 81 25.16 5.48 -49.13
C PRO A 81 24.81 6.22 -50.42
N GLU A 82 24.23 7.41 -50.29
CA GLU A 82 24.32 8.46 -51.31
C GLU A 82 25.40 9.49 -50.92
N ALA A 83 26.02 10.10 -51.93
CA ALA A 83 27.26 10.86 -51.79
C ALA A 83 27.01 12.32 -51.32
N PRO A 84 28.03 13.01 -50.77
CA PRO A 84 27.83 14.30 -50.11
C PRO A 84 27.81 15.50 -51.07
N GLU A 85 26.98 16.49 -50.75
CA GLU A 85 27.17 17.88 -51.21
C GLU A 85 27.71 18.77 -50.08
N MET A 86 28.51 19.77 -50.47
CA MET A 86 29.35 20.54 -49.56
C MET A 86 28.85 21.97 -49.36
N LEU A 87 28.80 22.38 -48.09
CA LEU A 87 29.07 23.73 -47.57
C LEU A 87 29.05 24.92 -48.56
N HIS A 88 28.01 25.75 -48.50
CA HIS A 88 28.05 27.23 -48.54
C HIS A 88 26.78 27.75 -47.81
N GLY A 89 26.73 28.90 -47.14
CA GLY A 89 27.75 29.95 -46.99
C GLY A 89 27.23 31.32 -47.44
N GLY A 90 26.28 31.92 -46.71
CA GLY A 90 25.74 33.24 -47.09
C GLY A 90 24.73 33.83 -46.09
N SER A 91 24.74 35.16 -45.96
CA SER A 91 23.89 35.94 -45.05
C SER A 91 22.98 36.92 -45.81
N THR A 92 22.08 37.57 -45.07
CA THR A 92 21.38 38.86 -45.36
C THR A 92 20.04 38.90 -46.14
N SER A 93 19.10 39.64 -45.53
CA SER A 93 18.17 40.63 -46.13
C SER A 93 16.97 40.23 -47.02
N SER A 94 15.82 40.03 -46.36
CA SER A 94 14.55 40.80 -46.52
C SER A 94 14.13 41.47 -47.85
N ILE A 95 12.90 41.18 -48.32
CA ILE A 95 11.83 42.08 -48.85
C ILE A 95 10.65 41.14 -49.28
N ILE A 96 9.44 41.17 -48.70
CA ILE A 96 8.31 42.13 -48.74
C ILE A 96 7.61 42.27 -50.11
N GLN A 97 6.46 41.60 -50.29
CA GLN A 97 5.15 42.18 -50.69
C GLN A 97 4.04 41.09 -50.65
N GLN A 98 3.00 41.21 -49.81
CA GLN A 98 1.63 41.70 -50.12
C GLN A 98 0.70 40.65 -50.82
N GLN A 99 -0.64 40.60 -50.62
CA GLN A 99 -1.56 41.57 -49.99
C GLN A 99 -2.90 40.90 -49.51
N ARG A 100 -3.40 41.25 -48.29
CA ARG A 100 -4.85 41.28 -47.85
C ARG A 100 -5.67 39.96 -47.91
N HIS A 101 -6.78 39.70 -47.20
CA HIS A 101 -7.60 40.25 -46.08
C HIS A 101 -8.64 39.13 -45.71
N LYS A 102 -9.47 39.09 -44.65
CA LYS A 102 -9.80 39.83 -43.39
C LYS A 102 -10.65 38.86 -42.53
N GLY A 103 -10.86 39.01 -41.21
CA GLY A 103 -10.31 39.93 -40.22
C GLY A 103 -10.88 39.70 -38.80
N LYS A 104 -10.26 40.33 -37.79
CA LYS A 104 -10.79 40.89 -36.52
C LYS A 104 -11.96 40.17 -35.80
N GLN A 105 -11.87 39.84 -34.51
CA GLN A 105 -11.64 40.77 -33.38
C GLN A 105 -10.83 40.14 -32.20
N GLN A 106 -10.41 40.98 -31.24
CA GLN A 106 -9.71 40.61 -30.00
C GLN A 106 -10.06 41.66 -28.88
N PRO A 107 -9.59 41.55 -27.61
CA PRO A 107 -10.40 41.79 -26.42
C PRO A 107 -10.17 43.16 -25.77
N PRO A 108 -10.81 43.42 -24.61
CA PRO A 108 -10.32 44.33 -23.58
C PRO A 108 -10.07 43.63 -22.23
N ALA A 109 -9.46 44.37 -21.29
CA ALA A 109 -9.23 43.96 -19.90
C ALA A 109 -9.32 45.18 -18.95
N ALA A 110 -9.24 44.92 -17.63
CA ALA A 110 -9.11 45.88 -16.51
C ALA A 110 -10.40 46.52 -15.92
N SER A 111 -10.25 46.93 -14.65
CA SER A 111 -11.27 47.31 -13.63
C SER A 111 -11.32 48.87 -13.46
N PRO A 112 -11.76 49.51 -12.33
CA PRO A 112 -12.51 49.09 -11.12
C PRO A 112 -13.65 50.06 -10.67
N SER A 113 -14.35 49.81 -9.54
CA SER A 113 -14.59 50.77 -8.40
C SER A 113 -15.75 50.40 -7.43
N ALA A 114 -15.68 50.98 -6.22
CA ALA A 114 -16.62 51.18 -5.08
C ALA A 114 -18.05 50.54 -5.10
N ALA A 115 -18.63 49.99 -4.02
CA ALA A 115 -18.59 50.21 -2.55
C ALA A 115 -19.49 51.35 -1.99
N ILE A 116 -20.39 51.00 -1.07
CA ILE A 116 -21.13 51.86 -0.10
C ILE A 116 -21.58 50.97 1.08
N VAL A 117 -21.78 51.58 2.26
CA VAL A 117 -22.04 50.92 3.57
C VAL A 117 -23.42 51.36 4.10
N PRO A 118 -23.99 50.72 5.13
CA PRO A 118 -24.11 51.43 6.41
C PRO A 118 -23.75 50.60 7.65
N ASP A 119 -23.36 51.31 8.71
CA ASP A 119 -22.89 50.83 10.02
C ASP A 119 -23.70 51.52 11.14
N GLU A 120 -23.54 51.05 12.38
CA GLU A 120 -23.92 51.60 13.71
C GLU A 120 -24.62 50.54 14.60
N GLY A 121 -24.19 50.37 15.85
CA GLY A 121 -24.87 49.45 16.80
C GLY A 121 -24.10 48.93 18.03
N ARG A 122 -23.17 49.70 18.62
CA ARG A 122 -22.28 49.25 19.71
C ARG A 122 -22.80 49.63 21.11
N ILE A 123 -23.11 48.65 21.99
CA ILE A 123 -23.36 48.87 23.44
C ILE A 123 -22.77 47.74 24.31
N THR A 124 -22.20 48.10 25.47
CA THR A 124 -21.60 47.29 26.58
C THR A 124 -21.53 48.16 27.86
N PRO A 125 -21.22 47.64 29.08
CA PRO A 125 -21.23 46.27 29.60
C PRO A 125 -22.51 46.07 30.46
N PRO A 126 -22.61 46.01 31.82
CA PRO A 126 -21.69 45.74 32.97
C PRO A 126 -21.77 44.25 33.41
N GLU A 127 -21.29 43.66 34.53
CA GLU A 127 -20.88 44.03 35.92
C GLU A 127 -22.03 44.47 36.87
N SER A 128 -22.13 44.12 38.17
CA SER A 128 -21.44 43.19 39.09
C SER A 128 -22.54 42.54 40.01
N GLU A 129 -22.35 41.65 41.00
CA GLU A 129 -21.56 41.70 42.25
C GLU A 129 -21.36 40.28 42.85
N ALA A 130 -20.63 40.17 43.96
CA ALA A 130 -20.37 38.91 44.68
C ALA A 130 -20.77 38.98 46.17
N VAL A 131 -21.13 37.83 46.77
CA VAL A 131 -21.17 37.62 48.23
C VAL A 131 -20.52 36.26 48.56
N SER A 132 -19.99 36.14 49.77
CA SER A 132 -19.00 35.15 50.22
C SER A 132 -19.54 34.18 51.30
N SER A 133 -18.76 33.14 51.59
CA SER A 133 -18.59 32.43 52.88
C SER A 133 -19.69 31.47 53.39
N GLY A 134 -19.25 30.38 54.03
CA GLY A 134 -20.08 29.40 54.74
C GLY A 134 -19.32 28.10 55.08
N ASP A 135 -18.69 28.05 56.26
CA ASP A 135 -17.95 26.91 56.82
C ASP A 135 -18.77 25.61 56.99
N GLY A 136 -18.11 24.44 57.15
CA GLY A 136 -18.86 23.18 57.37
C GLY A 136 -18.10 21.85 57.52
N THR A 137 -16.92 21.80 58.16
CA THR A 137 -16.27 20.52 58.53
C THR A 137 -17.12 19.73 59.55
N PRO A 138 -16.99 18.40 59.64
CA PRO A 138 -16.27 17.90 60.81
C PRO A 138 -15.31 16.71 60.55
N ALA A 139 -14.27 16.64 61.37
CA ALA A 139 -13.52 15.40 61.63
C ALA A 139 -14.31 14.55 62.68
N CYS A 140 -13.85 13.42 63.24
CA CYS A 140 -12.56 12.73 63.24
C CYS A 140 -12.81 11.24 63.60
N THR A 141 -11.81 10.36 63.47
CA THR A 141 -11.21 9.61 64.61
C THR A 141 -10.29 8.49 64.11
N ASP A 142 -9.12 8.41 64.72
CA ASP A 142 -8.08 7.40 64.51
C ASP A 142 -8.38 6.07 65.24
N GLN A 143 -7.65 5.00 64.87
CA GLN A 143 -6.86 4.25 65.87
C GLN A 143 -5.82 3.29 65.26
N ASP A 144 -4.65 3.24 65.91
CA ASP A 144 -3.49 2.43 65.55
C ASP A 144 -3.42 1.07 66.27
N ALA A 145 -2.75 0.10 65.63
CA ALA A 145 -1.87 -0.92 66.24
C ALA A 145 -1.11 -1.63 65.08
N GLU A 146 0.22 -1.76 65.03
CA GLU A 146 1.11 -2.49 65.95
C GLU A 146 0.80 -4.01 66.05
N THR A 147 1.75 -4.96 65.96
CA THR A 147 3.23 -4.90 65.88
C THR A 147 3.80 -6.21 65.26
N SER A 148 5.14 -6.28 65.12
CA SER A 148 5.96 -7.52 65.10
C SER A 148 6.11 -8.32 63.78
N ALA A 149 7.22 -9.01 63.48
CA ALA A 149 8.64 -8.60 63.46
C ALA A 149 9.55 -9.74 62.91
N GLY A 150 10.46 -9.40 61.97
CA GLY A 150 11.68 -10.17 61.66
C GLY A 150 11.56 -11.30 60.62
N ARG A 151 12.66 -11.77 60.00
CA ARG A 151 14.07 -11.36 60.10
C ARG A 151 14.78 -11.46 58.73
N GLN A 152 15.58 -10.42 58.41
CA GLN A 152 16.99 -10.42 57.94
C GLN A 152 17.51 -11.56 57.01
N ARG A 153 18.40 -11.32 56.03
CA ARG A 153 19.60 -10.46 56.08
C ARG A 153 19.93 -9.75 54.74
N ARG A 154 20.74 -8.69 54.84
CA ARG A 154 21.43 -7.91 53.76
C ARG A 154 22.91 -8.43 53.62
N PRO A 155 23.93 -7.73 53.06
CA PRO A 155 23.99 -6.46 52.29
C PRO A 155 24.99 -6.43 51.09
N LEU A 156 25.19 -5.21 50.55
CA LEU A 156 26.30 -4.73 49.68
C LEU A 156 26.23 -5.09 48.17
N GLY A 157 26.63 -4.21 47.24
CA GLY A 157 27.03 -2.79 47.38
C GLY A 157 28.06 -2.38 46.33
N GLY A 158 27.85 -1.27 45.59
CA GLY A 158 28.73 -0.96 44.44
C GLY A 158 28.58 0.39 43.73
N LEU A 159 28.08 1.45 44.38
CA LEU A 159 28.19 2.81 43.82
C LEU A 159 29.59 3.39 44.11
N ARG A 160 30.19 4.07 43.12
CA ARG A 160 31.40 4.90 43.29
C ARG A 160 31.16 6.30 42.69
N PRO A 161 31.48 7.39 43.40
CA PRO A 161 31.49 8.74 42.84
C PRO A 161 32.59 8.93 41.77
N ALA A 162 32.44 9.97 40.95
CA ALA A 162 33.36 10.30 39.88
C ALA A 162 34.69 10.90 40.38
N ARG A 163 35.72 10.83 39.52
CA ARG A 163 36.90 11.71 39.55
C ARG A 163 36.97 12.45 38.21
N ARG A 164 37.42 13.71 38.24
CA ARG A 164 37.60 14.57 37.06
C ARG A 164 39.08 14.61 36.66
N ASP A 165 39.34 15.39 35.61
CA ASP A 165 40.62 15.65 34.95
C ASP A 165 41.10 14.50 34.04
N GLN A 166 41.64 14.74 32.83
CA GLN A 166 42.07 16.01 32.24
C GLN A 166 41.74 16.11 30.73
N SER A 167 41.96 17.30 30.16
CA SER A 167 41.54 17.76 28.83
C SER A 167 42.03 16.95 27.62
N SER A 168 41.13 16.76 26.66
CA SER A 168 41.43 16.98 25.23
C SER A 168 40.26 17.79 24.63
N VAL A 169 40.54 18.64 23.64
CA VAL A 169 39.54 19.53 23.02
C VAL A 169 39.33 19.09 21.57
N ASP A 170 38.40 18.18 21.37
CA ASP A 170 37.77 17.98 20.07
C ASP A 170 36.54 18.90 19.98
N LEU A 171 36.44 19.62 18.86
CA LEU A 171 35.31 20.50 18.56
C LEU A 171 34.16 19.63 18.02
N GLU A 172 33.35 19.08 18.92
CA GLU A 172 32.03 18.52 18.57
C GLU A 172 31.25 19.57 17.75
N PRO A 173 30.76 19.24 16.55
CA PRO A 173 29.81 20.08 15.84
C PRO A 173 28.52 20.21 16.66
N GLU A 174 27.82 21.33 16.49
CA GLU A 174 26.46 21.54 17.03
C GLU A 174 25.56 20.30 16.84
N PRO A 175 24.63 20.02 17.78
CA PRO A 175 23.79 18.82 17.75
C PRO A 175 22.70 18.89 16.66
N THR A 176 23.15 18.83 15.39
CA THR A 176 22.32 18.71 14.19
C THR A 176 21.26 17.63 14.38
N SER A 177 20.01 17.97 14.06
CA SER A 177 18.87 17.13 14.43
C SER A 177 18.83 15.85 13.59
N GLN A 178 19.26 14.73 14.18
CA GLN A 178 19.45 13.47 13.45
C GLN A 178 18.11 12.76 13.22
N ARG A 179 17.22 13.31 12.38
CA ARG A 179 15.91 12.78 11.96
C ARG A 179 16.01 11.51 11.10
N GLN A 180 16.76 10.53 11.60
CA GLN A 180 17.26 9.36 10.89
C GLN A 180 16.68 8.10 11.54
N ILE A 181 15.65 7.54 10.91
CA ILE A 181 15.07 6.25 11.27
C ILE A 181 16.08 5.16 10.91
N SER A 182 16.25 4.17 11.80
CA SER A 182 17.15 3.03 11.57
C SER A 182 16.38 1.72 11.38
N SER A 183 16.99 0.79 10.64
CA SER A 183 16.52 -0.60 10.52
C SER A 183 17.16 -1.50 11.57
N GLY A 184 16.40 -2.46 12.10
CA GLY A 184 16.85 -3.35 13.17
C GLY A 184 17.37 -4.71 12.65
N ASP A 185 18.59 -5.08 13.06
CA ASP A 185 19.29 -6.28 12.58
C ASP A 185 18.83 -7.61 13.21
N LYS A 186 17.70 -7.62 13.94
CA LYS A 186 17.20 -8.79 14.66
C LYS A 186 15.87 -9.27 14.07
N PHE A 187 15.94 -10.37 13.31
CA PHE A 187 14.78 -11.04 12.70
C PHE A 187 13.75 -11.46 13.77
N PRO A 188 12.46 -11.08 13.63
CA PRO A 188 11.40 -11.57 14.51
C PRO A 188 11.20 -13.08 14.31
N LYS A 189 11.74 -13.91 15.21
CA LYS A 189 11.67 -15.38 15.09
C LYS A 189 10.21 -15.81 14.84
N ARG A 190 9.94 -16.42 13.67
CA ARG A 190 8.61 -16.83 13.16
C ARG A 190 7.89 -17.88 14.05
N ARG A 191 8.49 -18.27 15.17
CA ARG A 191 7.83 -19.09 16.20
C ARG A 191 6.82 -18.22 16.95
N LYS A 192 5.53 -18.54 16.77
CA LYS A 192 4.43 -18.06 17.63
C LYS A 192 4.85 -18.29 19.08
N GLN A 193 4.97 -17.23 19.88
CA GLN A 193 4.84 -17.39 21.33
C GLN A 193 3.41 -17.87 21.56
N GLN A 194 3.22 -18.94 22.32
CA GLN A 194 1.87 -19.33 22.73
C GLN A 194 1.30 -18.16 23.55
N PRO A 195 0.08 -17.70 23.25
CA PRO A 195 -0.55 -16.64 24.03
C PRO A 195 -0.78 -17.15 25.45
N THR A 196 -0.10 -16.52 26.42
CA THR A 196 -0.26 -16.82 27.84
C THR A 196 -1.52 -16.15 28.38
N GLY A 197 -2.67 -16.66 27.95
CA GLY A 197 -3.99 -16.14 28.30
C GLY A 197 -5.08 -16.66 27.34
N HIS A 198 -6.35 -16.46 27.72
CA HIS A 198 -7.48 -16.78 26.85
C HIS A 198 -7.51 -15.83 25.65
N VAL A 199 -7.21 -16.33 24.45
CA VAL A 199 -7.43 -15.58 23.21
C VAL A 199 -8.93 -15.37 23.02
N LEU A 200 -9.37 -14.11 23.10
CA LEU A 200 -10.75 -13.75 22.78
C LEU A 200 -11.06 -14.19 21.35
N GLN A 201 -12.12 -15.00 21.19
CA GLN A 201 -12.55 -15.44 19.88
C GLN A 201 -13.10 -14.24 19.10
N PRO A 202 -12.61 -13.94 17.88
CA PRO A 202 -13.08 -12.80 17.12
C PRO A 202 -14.58 -12.90 16.88
N SER A 203 -15.30 -11.77 17.01
CA SER A 203 -16.75 -11.76 16.91
C SER A 203 -17.22 -12.19 15.51
N THR A 204 -18.51 -12.47 15.39
CA THR A 204 -19.13 -12.74 14.07
C THR A 204 -19.04 -11.52 13.16
N LEU A 205 -19.07 -10.30 13.71
CA LEU A 205 -18.85 -9.07 12.95
C LEU A 205 -17.37 -8.94 12.50
N ASP A 206 -16.39 -9.24 13.37
CA ASP A 206 -14.97 -9.22 12.98
C ASP A 206 -14.68 -10.18 11.82
N LYS A 207 -15.38 -11.32 11.79
CA LYS A 207 -15.31 -12.30 10.70
C LYS A 207 -15.94 -11.77 9.40
N LEU A 208 -17.02 -10.99 9.48
CA LEU A 208 -17.61 -10.31 8.31
C LEU A 208 -16.71 -9.18 7.80
N ILE A 209 -16.26 -8.28 8.67
CA ILE A 209 -15.37 -7.14 8.34
C ILE A 209 -14.07 -7.65 7.72
N ARG A 210 -13.43 -8.65 8.34
CA ARG A 210 -12.25 -9.31 7.78
C ARG A 210 -12.52 -9.88 6.39
N GLY A 211 -13.64 -10.59 6.22
CA GLY A 211 -14.03 -11.15 4.92
C GLY A 211 -14.22 -10.09 3.84
N ILE A 212 -14.79 -8.92 4.18
CA ILE A 212 -14.92 -7.77 3.27
C ILE A 212 -13.54 -7.26 2.84
N TRP A 213 -12.63 -7.03 3.79
CA TRP A 213 -11.27 -6.57 3.47
C TRP A 213 -10.46 -7.60 2.67
N GLU A 214 -10.62 -8.89 2.96
CA GLU A 214 -10.00 -10.00 2.22
C GLU A 214 -10.58 -10.17 0.80
N GLN A 215 -11.83 -9.76 0.53
CA GLN A 215 -12.36 -9.68 -0.84
C GLN A 215 -11.86 -8.44 -1.58
N ILE A 216 -11.79 -7.28 -0.92
CA ILE A 216 -11.35 -6.00 -1.52
C ILE A 216 -9.86 -6.03 -1.89
N HIS A 217 -9.00 -6.57 -1.02
CA HIS A 217 -7.55 -6.64 -1.26
C HIS A 217 -7.11 -7.98 -1.89
N GLY A 218 -8.06 -8.91 -2.07
CA GLY A 218 -7.84 -10.17 -2.79
C GLY A 218 -7.97 -10.02 -4.29
N SER A 219 -7.73 -11.12 -5.00
CA SER A 219 -7.77 -11.22 -6.47
C SER A 219 -9.18 -11.19 -7.08
N LEU A 220 -10.18 -10.55 -6.44
CA LEU A 220 -11.54 -10.46 -6.97
C LEU A 220 -11.57 -9.61 -8.26
N SER A 221 -12.45 -9.96 -9.20
CA SER A 221 -12.78 -9.13 -10.36
C SER A 221 -14.30 -9.05 -10.46
N LEU A 222 -14.83 -7.83 -10.46
CA LEU A 222 -16.27 -7.54 -10.53
C LEU A 222 -16.65 -6.84 -11.84
N ASP A 223 -15.90 -7.12 -12.92
CA ASP A 223 -16.19 -6.56 -14.23
C ASP A 223 -17.40 -7.25 -14.90
N PRO A 224 -18.48 -6.53 -15.26
CA PRO A 224 -19.64 -7.13 -15.90
C PRO A 224 -19.36 -7.72 -17.28
N GLN A 225 -18.32 -7.28 -18.00
CA GLN A 225 -17.95 -7.89 -19.28
C GLN A 225 -17.45 -9.32 -19.07
N ASN A 226 -16.71 -9.58 -17.98
CA ASN A 226 -16.32 -10.94 -17.57
C ASN A 226 -17.53 -11.81 -17.18
N LEU A 227 -18.69 -11.24 -16.87
CA LEU A 227 -19.95 -11.97 -16.70
C LEU A 227 -20.64 -12.23 -18.05
N LEU A 228 -20.79 -11.20 -18.89
CA LEU A 228 -21.47 -11.31 -20.19
C LEU A 228 -20.78 -12.29 -21.15
N ASP A 229 -19.44 -12.24 -21.25
CA ASP A 229 -18.68 -13.19 -22.09
C ASP A 229 -18.80 -14.64 -21.58
N GLN A 230 -19.03 -14.86 -20.28
CA GLN A 230 -19.15 -16.19 -19.68
C GLN A 230 -20.58 -16.74 -19.63
N VAL A 231 -21.61 -15.90 -19.74
CA VAL A 231 -23.00 -16.38 -19.92
C VAL A 231 -23.20 -16.96 -21.33
N GLN A 232 -22.32 -16.64 -22.29
CA GLN A 232 -22.34 -17.19 -23.66
C GLN A 232 -21.72 -18.60 -23.79
N LEU A 233 -21.95 -19.48 -22.81
CA LEU A 233 -21.68 -20.92 -22.93
C LEU A 233 -22.66 -21.61 -23.89
N ARG A 234 -22.59 -21.24 -25.18
CA ARG A 234 -23.31 -21.94 -26.25
C ARG A 234 -22.67 -23.31 -26.50
N PRO A 235 -23.46 -24.40 -26.58
CA PRO A 235 -23.03 -25.60 -27.30
C PRO A 235 -22.72 -25.22 -28.75
N LEU A 236 -21.55 -25.62 -29.26
CA LEU A 236 -21.15 -25.34 -30.63
C LEU A 236 -21.77 -26.36 -31.60
N GLU A 237 -23.06 -26.23 -31.87
CA GLU A 237 -23.69 -26.91 -33.00
C GLU A 237 -23.21 -26.27 -34.30
N SER A 238 -22.23 -26.91 -34.95
CA SER A 238 -21.65 -26.58 -36.26
C SER A 238 -21.08 -25.16 -36.43
N ALA A 239 -19.77 -25.04 -36.29
CA ALA A 239 -18.97 -24.06 -37.03
C ALA A 239 -17.88 -24.80 -37.83
N PRO A 240 -17.47 -24.34 -39.03
CA PRO A 240 -16.44 -24.99 -39.82
C PRO A 240 -15.07 -25.01 -39.12
N PHE A 241 -14.25 -26.01 -39.44
CA PHE A 241 -12.82 -26.00 -39.11
C PHE A 241 -12.10 -25.03 -40.04
N ASP A 242 -11.81 -23.81 -39.57
CA ASP A 242 -10.61 -23.04 -39.95
C ASP A 242 -10.39 -21.84 -38.99
N GLU A 243 -9.23 -21.20 -39.10
CA GLU A 243 -8.83 -19.95 -38.41
C GLU A 243 -8.85 -19.91 -36.86
N VAL A 244 -7.87 -20.58 -36.25
CA VAL A 244 -6.88 -20.07 -35.25
C VAL A 244 -7.32 -19.25 -34.01
N ASN A 245 -8.32 -18.37 -34.05
CA ASN A 245 -8.72 -17.44 -32.99
C ASN A 245 -9.81 -17.99 -32.03
N SER A 246 -9.60 -19.20 -31.48
CA SER A 246 -10.51 -19.74 -30.46
C SER A 246 -10.38 -18.99 -29.14
N LYS A 247 -11.31 -18.04 -28.90
CA LYS A 247 -11.45 -17.22 -27.68
C LYS A 247 -11.91 -18.06 -26.47
N LEU A 248 -11.02 -18.93 -25.99
CA LEU A 248 -11.04 -19.63 -24.71
C LEU A 248 -12.29 -20.48 -24.35
N GLY A 249 -12.70 -21.39 -25.25
CA GLY A 249 -13.63 -22.47 -24.91
C GLY A 249 -12.92 -23.73 -24.43
N LEU A 250 -13.34 -24.32 -23.29
CA LEU A 250 -12.84 -25.63 -22.83
C LEU A 250 -13.73 -26.74 -23.43
N VAL A 251 -13.31 -27.30 -24.57
CA VAL A 251 -14.06 -28.35 -25.27
C VAL A 251 -13.91 -29.69 -24.56
N LEU A 252 -14.85 -29.99 -23.65
CA LEU A 252 -15.00 -31.31 -23.04
C LEU A 252 -15.79 -32.22 -24.00
N HIS A 253 -15.09 -32.94 -24.89
CA HIS A 253 -15.72 -33.94 -25.76
C HIS A 253 -16.24 -35.14 -24.96
N PRO A 254 -17.54 -35.48 -25.03
CA PRO A 254 -18.11 -36.65 -24.36
C PRO A 254 -17.83 -37.94 -25.15
N GLY A 255 -16.57 -38.40 -25.10
CA GLY A 255 -16.13 -39.68 -25.67
C GLY A 255 -15.63 -39.59 -27.11
N GLY A 256 -14.48 -40.23 -27.36
CA GLY A 256 -13.86 -40.34 -28.67
C GLY A 256 -12.48 -40.99 -28.57
N GLN A 257 -12.30 -42.16 -29.17
CA GLN A 257 -10.98 -42.79 -29.32
C GLN A 257 -10.26 -42.17 -30.53
N GLY A 258 -9.00 -41.76 -30.38
CA GLY A 258 -8.27 -41.14 -31.49
C GLY A 258 -6.76 -40.98 -31.25
N SER A 259 -6.00 -41.89 -31.86
CA SER A 259 -4.55 -41.82 -32.17
C SER A 259 -3.58 -41.24 -31.13
N ILE A 260 -2.73 -42.10 -30.57
CA ILE A 260 -1.51 -41.68 -29.86
C ILE A 260 -0.51 -41.15 -30.91
N VAL A 261 -0.28 -39.83 -30.92
CA VAL A 261 0.79 -39.17 -31.68
C VAL A 261 1.68 -38.37 -30.73
N GLN A 262 2.96 -38.26 -31.06
CA GLN A 262 4.06 -38.12 -30.12
C GLN A 262 4.40 -36.66 -29.73
N ASP A 263 3.44 -35.93 -29.13
CA ASP A 263 3.60 -34.51 -28.73
C ASP A 263 3.08 -34.19 -27.30
N SER A 264 2.93 -35.23 -26.48
CA SER A 264 2.09 -35.22 -25.27
C SER A 264 2.50 -34.25 -24.15
N ILE A 265 3.79 -33.93 -24.00
CA ILE A 265 4.28 -33.06 -22.92
C ILE A 265 3.95 -31.58 -23.19
N TYR A 266 4.12 -31.12 -24.44
CA TYR A 266 3.84 -29.73 -24.80
C TYR A 266 2.34 -29.46 -24.78
N ASP A 267 1.53 -30.41 -25.26
CA ASP A 267 0.07 -30.33 -25.17
C ASP A 267 -0.42 -30.38 -23.71
N SER A 268 0.12 -31.27 -22.86
CA SER A 268 -0.22 -31.29 -21.43
C SER A 268 0.05 -29.95 -20.72
N SER A 269 1.15 -29.27 -21.05
CA SER A 269 1.45 -27.93 -20.51
C SER A 269 0.46 -26.86 -21.02
N ARG A 270 0.08 -26.90 -22.30
CA ARG A 270 -0.93 -26.00 -22.89
C ARG A 270 -2.32 -26.26 -22.30
N SER A 271 -2.71 -27.52 -22.15
CA SER A 271 -3.98 -27.98 -21.58
C SER A 271 -4.11 -27.55 -20.11
N PHE A 272 -3.09 -27.79 -19.28
CA PHE A 272 -3.08 -27.33 -17.89
C PHE A 272 -3.21 -25.79 -17.79
N LYS A 273 -2.47 -25.02 -18.61
CA LYS A 273 -2.61 -23.56 -18.67
C LYS A 273 -4.03 -23.13 -19.04
N ARG A 274 -4.64 -23.72 -20.08
CA ARG A 274 -6.04 -23.45 -20.48
C ARG A 274 -7.03 -23.76 -19.35
N SER A 275 -6.87 -24.92 -18.70
CA SER A 275 -7.69 -25.33 -17.56
C SER A 275 -7.59 -24.36 -16.38
N ASN A 276 -6.38 -23.85 -16.09
CA ASN A 276 -6.17 -22.87 -15.01
C ASN A 276 -6.86 -21.53 -15.30
N VAL A 277 -6.79 -21.02 -16.54
CA VAL A 277 -7.48 -19.77 -16.92
C VAL A 277 -8.99 -19.95 -16.86
N PHE A 278 -9.54 -21.04 -17.40
CA PHE A 278 -10.99 -21.31 -17.35
C PHE A 278 -11.50 -21.49 -15.90
N CYS A 279 -10.77 -22.27 -15.08
CA CYS A 279 -11.11 -22.45 -13.66
C CYS A 279 -11.09 -21.10 -12.90
N SER A 280 -10.12 -20.23 -13.20
CA SER A 280 -10.07 -18.87 -12.67
C SER A 280 -11.28 -18.05 -13.12
N GLN A 281 -11.59 -18.02 -14.41
CA GLN A 281 -12.75 -17.30 -14.95
C GLN A 281 -14.08 -17.72 -14.32
N VAL A 282 -14.37 -19.03 -14.26
CA VAL A 282 -15.59 -19.57 -13.66
C VAL A 282 -15.66 -19.27 -12.17
N THR A 283 -14.53 -19.33 -11.45
CA THR A 283 -14.45 -18.93 -10.03
C THR A 283 -14.79 -17.45 -9.85
N GLN A 284 -14.30 -16.58 -10.74
CA GLN A 284 -14.54 -15.14 -10.68
C GLN A 284 -15.99 -14.78 -11.05
N ALA A 285 -16.53 -15.39 -12.11
CA ALA A 285 -17.94 -15.22 -12.47
C ALA A 285 -18.87 -15.74 -11.36
N SER A 286 -18.57 -16.89 -10.75
CA SER A 286 -19.34 -17.41 -9.61
C SER A 286 -19.34 -16.43 -8.43
N ARG A 287 -18.20 -15.82 -8.10
CA ARG A 287 -18.10 -14.77 -7.06
C ARG A 287 -18.89 -13.52 -7.42
N ALA A 288 -18.75 -13.00 -8.63
CA ALA A 288 -19.44 -11.79 -9.07
C ALA A 288 -20.97 -12.00 -9.22
N CYS A 289 -21.41 -13.16 -9.70
CA CYS A 289 -22.82 -13.57 -9.67
C CYS A 289 -23.36 -13.65 -8.23
N ARG A 290 -22.56 -14.14 -7.28
CA ARG A 290 -22.96 -14.17 -5.85
C ARG A 290 -23.06 -12.76 -5.25
N SER A 291 -22.18 -11.83 -5.64
CA SER A 291 -22.29 -10.41 -5.28
C SER A 291 -23.56 -9.77 -5.86
N LEU A 292 -23.88 -10.07 -7.13
CA LEU A 292 -25.12 -9.62 -7.79
C LEU A 292 -26.37 -10.19 -7.10
N GLU A 293 -26.36 -11.49 -6.76
CA GLU A 293 -27.45 -12.16 -6.06
C GLU A 293 -27.82 -11.47 -4.74
N VAL A 294 -26.82 -11.13 -3.91
CA VAL A 294 -27.09 -10.51 -2.60
C VAL A 294 -27.58 -9.07 -2.69
N ILE A 295 -27.14 -8.28 -3.68
CA ILE A 295 -27.66 -6.90 -3.86
C ILE A 295 -29.08 -6.89 -4.43
N VAL A 296 -29.41 -7.82 -5.34
CA VAL A 296 -30.79 -8.00 -5.83
C VAL A 296 -31.71 -8.45 -4.70
N GLN A 297 -31.27 -9.40 -3.86
CA GLN A 297 -32.05 -9.87 -2.72
C GLN A 297 -32.24 -8.79 -1.64
N ALA A 298 -31.22 -7.95 -1.37
CA ALA A 298 -31.36 -6.81 -0.48
C ALA A 298 -32.33 -5.76 -1.05
N ARG A 299 -32.23 -5.42 -2.34
CA ARG A 299 -33.14 -4.48 -3.01
C ARG A 299 -34.58 -4.97 -3.07
N TRP A 300 -34.79 -6.27 -3.28
CA TRP A 300 -36.13 -6.85 -3.27
C TRP A 300 -36.83 -6.64 -1.91
N VAL A 301 -36.08 -6.70 -0.79
CA VAL A 301 -36.63 -6.37 0.54
C VAL A 301 -37.04 -4.90 0.65
N GLU A 302 -36.26 -3.97 0.08
CA GLU A 302 -36.64 -2.54 0.05
C GLU A 302 -37.94 -2.33 -0.73
N HIS A 303 -38.10 -2.98 -1.89
CA HIS A 303 -39.33 -2.91 -2.68
C HIS A 303 -40.53 -3.59 -1.98
N PHE A 304 -40.32 -4.73 -1.32
CA PHE A 304 -41.37 -5.40 -0.54
C PHE A 304 -41.88 -4.51 0.61
N ASP A 305 -40.99 -3.95 1.41
CA ASP A 305 -41.39 -3.09 2.53
C ASP A 305 -42.07 -1.81 2.06
N ALA A 306 -41.57 -1.18 0.99
CA ALA A 306 -42.18 0.01 0.37
C ALA A 306 -43.56 -0.29 -0.25
N TYR A 307 -43.76 -1.46 -0.86
CA TYR A 307 -45.06 -1.88 -1.39
C TYR A 307 -46.06 -2.09 -0.24
N VAL A 308 -45.66 -2.76 0.84
CA VAL A 308 -46.48 -2.91 2.06
C VAL A 308 -46.83 -1.55 2.68
N ASP A 309 -45.91 -0.59 2.69
CA ASP A 309 -46.20 0.80 3.11
C ASP A 309 -47.20 1.49 2.18
N SER A 310 -47.08 1.32 0.86
CA SER A 310 -48.02 1.90 -0.12
C SER A 310 -49.44 1.34 0.01
N LEU A 311 -49.58 0.05 0.34
CA LEU A 311 -50.88 -0.56 0.63
C LEU A 311 -51.46 0.00 1.94
N ALA A 312 -50.65 0.10 2.99
CA ALA A 312 -51.07 0.62 4.30
C ALA A 312 -51.41 2.13 4.29
N ALA A 313 -50.76 2.92 3.43
CA ALA A 313 -51.04 4.35 3.30
C ALA A 313 -52.46 4.66 2.81
N ASN A 314 -53.11 3.70 2.13
CA ASN A 314 -54.47 3.85 1.60
C ASN A 314 -55.58 3.39 2.57
N ASP A 315 -55.24 2.69 3.66
CA ASP A 315 -56.19 2.27 4.70
C ASP A 315 -55.52 2.18 6.07
N LEU A 316 -55.74 3.22 6.88
CA LEU A 316 -55.24 3.34 8.26
C LEU A 316 -56.03 2.50 9.29
N SER A 317 -57.14 1.87 8.90
CA SER A 317 -57.96 1.04 9.80
C SER A 317 -57.47 -0.41 9.87
N THR A 318 -56.85 -0.90 8.80
CA THR A 318 -56.31 -2.27 8.73
C THR A 318 -54.90 -2.35 9.32
N PRO A 319 -54.61 -3.29 10.25
CA PRO A 319 -53.26 -3.47 10.78
C PRO A 319 -52.24 -3.85 9.71
N ARG A 320 -51.04 -3.25 9.73
CA ARG A 320 -49.94 -3.49 8.76
C ARG A 320 -49.60 -4.97 8.53
N SER A 321 -49.85 -5.84 9.51
CA SER A 321 -49.67 -7.30 9.39
C SER A 321 -50.56 -7.95 8.32
N ARG A 322 -51.73 -7.37 8.00
CA ARG A 322 -52.60 -7.81 6.90
C ARG A 322 -51.98 -7.47 5.54
N PHE A 323 -51.50 -6.24 5.34
CA PHE A 323 -50.81 -5.84 4.11
C PHE A 323 -49.51 -6.60 3.88
N ASN A 324 -48.73 -6.85 4.95
CA ASN A 324 -47.60 -7.78 4.90
C ASN A 324 -48.00 -9.17 4.37
N LYS A 325 -49.13 -9.73 4.84
CA LYS A 325 -49.58 -11.04 4.39
C LYS A 325 -50.09 -11.01 2.94
N ALA A 326 -50.76 -9.94 2.51
CA ALA A 326 -51.21 -9.78 1.13
C ALA A 326 -50.01 -9.77 0.15
N ALA A 327 -49.06 -8.85 0.34
CA ALA A 327 -47.85 -8.75 -0.48
C ALA A 327 -46.98 -10.02 -0.40
N LEU A 328 -46.96 -10.73 0.73
CA LEU A 328 -46.26 -12.01 0.86
C LEU A 328 -46.91 -13.11 0.02
N MET A 329 -48.25 -13.19 -0.03
CA MET A 329 -48.95 -14.18 -0.85
C MET A 329 -48.85 -13.89 -2.35
N GLU A 330 -48.88 -12.62 -2.73
CA GLU A 330 -48.59 -12.14 -4.09
C GLU A 330 -47.18 -12.61 -4.51
N ALA A 331 -46.15 -12.23 -3.76
CA ALA A 331 -44.78 -12.65 -4.04
C ALA A 331 -44.56 -14.18 -3.99
N CYS A 332 -45.29 -14.94 -3.16
CA CYS A 332 -45.23 -16.41 -3.20
C CYS A 332 -45.71 -16.97 -4.54
N THR A 333 -46.67 -16.31 -5.17
CA THR A 333 -47.20 -16.67 -6.50
C THR A 333 -46.14 -16.40 -7.57
N ASP A 334 -45.52 -15.21 -7.56
CA ASP A 334 -44.47 -14.83 -8.52
C ASP A 334 -43.21 -15.69 -8.43
N PHE A 335 -42.77 -16.02 -7.20
CA PHE A 335 -41.62 -16.89 -6.97
C PHE A 335 -41.92 -18.39 -7.20
N GLY A 336 -43.19 -18.79 -7.25
CA GLY A 336 -43.59 -20.20 -7.23
C GLY A 336 -43.15 -20.95 -5.96
N TRP A 337 -43.06 -20.27 -4.81
CA TRP A 337 -42.56 -20.82 -3.54
C TRP A 337 -43.65 -20.85 -2.47
N SER A 338 -43.53 -21.75 -1.49
CA SER A 338 -44.44 -21.72 -0.34
C SER A 338 -44.18 -20.51 0.57
N GLU A 339 -45.22 -20.05 1.27
CA GLU A 339 -45.15 -19.00 2.30
C GLU A 339 -44.07 -19.28 3.37
N LYS A 340 -43.79 -20.56 3.65
CA LYS A 340 -42.72 -20.98 4.57
C LYS A 340 -41.33 -20.74 3.98
N GLU A 341 -41.12 -21.05 2.70
CA GLU A 341 -39.82 -20.88 2.02
C GLU A 341 -39.49 -19.41 1.77
N LEU A 342 -40.46 -18.61 1.31
CA LEU A 342 -40.23 -17.19 1.06
C LEU A 342 -39.94 -16.44 2.38
N ARG A 343 -40.67 -16.71 3.48
CA ARG A 343 -40.33 -16.13 4.80
C ARG A 343 -38.93 -16.53 5.29
N ASN A 344 -38.54 -17.79 5.12
CA ASN A 344 -37.22 -18.28 5.53
C ASN A 344 -36.09 -17.59 4.75
N LYS A 345 -36.27 -17.36 3.43
CA LYS A 345 -35.32 -16.61 2.59
C LYS A 345 -35.33 -15.12 2.95
N MET A 346 -36.50 -14.49 3.03
CA MET A 346 -36.67 -13.08 3.38
C MET A 346 -36.04 -12.73 4.74
N SER A 347 -36.09 -13.61 5.73
CA SER A 347 -35.42 -13.41 7.02
C SER A 347 -33.90 -13.21 6.88
N ILE A 348 -33.28 -13.92 5.94
CA ILE A 348 -31.84 -13.80 5.61
C ILE A 348 -31.59 -12.56 4.74
N TRP A 349 -32.47 -12.28 3.77
CA TRP A 349 -32.38 -11.12 2.88
C TRP A 349 -32.56 -9.79 3.63
N ARG A 350 -33.39 -9.74 4.67
CA ARG A 350 -33.47 -8.60 5.60
C ARG A 350 -32.12 -8.33 6.26
N GLY A 351 -31.39 -9.38 6.65
CA GLY A 351 -30.01 -9.28 7.12
C GLY A 351 -29.03 -8.70 6.09
N TYR A 352 -29.21 -8.99 4.79
CA TYR A 352 -28.45 -8.35 3.71
C TYR A 352 -28.78 -6.86 3.58
N ASN A 353 -30.07 -6.49 3.68
CA ASN A 353 -30.48 -5.08 3.64
C ASN A 353 -29.97 -4.31 4.87
N GLU A 354 -30.02 -4.90 6.07
CA GLU A 354 -29.46 -4.32 7.30
C GLU A 354 -27.95 -4.05 7.18
N ILE A 355 -27.20 -4.97 6.57
CA ILE A 355 -25.77 -4.77 6.23
C ILE A 355 -25.60 -3.62 5.22
N LYS A 356 -26.44 -3.53 4.19
CA LYS A 356 -26.42 -2.43 3.21
C LYS A 356 -26.76 -1.06 3.83
N VAL A 357 -27.72 -1.01 4.75
CA VAL A 357 -28.08 0.22 5.49
C VAL A 357 -26.93 0.67 6.40
N ALA A 358 -26.19 -0.25 7.01
CA ALA A 358 -25.03 0.07 7.85
C ALA A 358 -23.76 0.37 7.03
N GLY A 359 -23.24 -0.62 6.31
CA GLY A 359 -21.95 -0.59 5.62
C GLY A 359 -22.00 -0.11 4.16
N GLY A 360 -23.17 0.26 3.63
CA GLY A 360 -23.35 0.64 2.23
C GLY A 360 -23.34 -0.56 1.27
N TRP A 361 -23.53 -0.29 -0.02
CA TRP A 361 -23.49 -1.33 -1.06
C TRP A 361 -22.14 -2.05 -1.13
N ALA A 362 -21.02 -1.34 -0.89
CA ALA A 362 -19.68 -1.93 -0.93
C ALA A 362 -19.50 -3.05 0.11
N ALA A 363 -19.94 -2.83 1.36
CA ALA A 363 -19.88 -3.85 2.40
C ALA A 363 -20.73 -5.10 2.09
N LEU A 364 -21.76 -4.98 1.25
CA LEU A 364 -22.59 -6.10 0.80
C LEU A 364 -21.99 -6.80 -0.45
N VAL A 365 -21.54 -6.05 -1.45
CA VAL A 365 -20.94 -6.57 -2.69
C VAL A 365 -19.67 -7.37 -2.41
N PHE A 366 -18.82 -6.88 -1.52
CA PHE A 366 -17.56 -7.54 -1.13
C PHE A 366 -17.74 -8.50 0.05
N ALA A 367 -18.98 -8.78 0.48
CA ALA A 367 -19.21 -9.74 1.56
C ALA A 367 -18.96 -11.18 1.08
N GLY A 368 -17.82 -11.75 1.48
CA GLY A 368 -17.47 -13.13 1.19
C GLY A 368 -18.48 -14.16 1.73
N MET A 369 -18.31 -15.43 1.34
CA MET A 369 -19.26 -16.55 1.57
C MET A 369 -19.85 -16.65 2.99
N GLY A 370 -19.16 -16.15 4.02
CA GLY A 370 -19.65 -16.09 5.39
C GLY A 370 -20.92 -15.25 5.61
N ILE A 371 -21.28 -14.33 4.72
CA ILE A 371 -22.45 -13.43 4.91
C ILE A 371 -23.78 -14.17 5.09
N TYR A 372 -24.00 -15.26 4.34
CA TYR A 372 -25.20 -16.10 4.52
C TYR A 372 -25.27 -16.66 5.94
N ARG A 373 -24.14 -17.11 6.50
CA ARG A 373 -24.07 -17.62 7.88
C ARG A 373 -24.31 -16.52 8.90
N PHE A 374 -23.71 -15.33 8.70
CA PHE A 374 -23.90 -14.17 9.56
C PHE A 374 -25.39 -13.77 9.64
N CYS A 375 -26.04 -13.61 8.48
CA CYS A 375 -27.46 -13.21 8.41
C CYS A 375 -28.43 -14.30 8.88
N LYS A 376 -28.16 -15.58 8.61
CA LYS A 376 -29.01 -16.70 9.05
C LYS A 376 -29.06 -16.85 10.57
N TYR A 377 -27.94 -16.64 11.26
CA TYR A 377 -27.88 -16.78 12.73
C TYR A 377 -28.06 -15.47 13.49
N ARG A 378 -27.99 -14.31 12.80
CA ARG A 378 -28.18 -12.94 13.35
C ARG A 378 -27.29 -12.55 14.55
N ILE A 379 -26.23 -13.31 14.81
CA ILE A 379 -25.24 -13.00 15.85
C ILE A 379 -24.41 -11.80 15.38
N GLY A 380 -24.46 -10.68 16.09
CA GLY A 380 -23.79 -9.41 15.70
C GLY A 380 -24.68 -8.41 14.95
N PHE A 381 -26.00 -8.53 15.05
CA PHE A 381 -26.99 -7.53 14.59
C PHE A 381 -27.46 -6.59 15.72
N ASP A 382 -26.67 -6.45 16.78
CA ASP A 382 -26.88 -5.45 17.83
C ASP A 382 -26.53 -4.03 17.35
N LYS A 383 -26.93 -3.02 18.14
CA LYS A 383 -26.77 -1.60 17.79
C LYS A 383 -25.31 -1.19 17.62
N ASP A 384 -24.42 -1.74 18.44
CA ASP A 384 -23.02 -1.32 18.54
C ASP A 384 -22.19 -1.96 17.43
N SER A 385 -22.43 -3.25 17.14
CA SER A 385 -21.92 -3.95 15.96
C SER A 385 -22.31 -3.22 14.66
N MET A 386 -23.58 -2.82 14.55
CA MET A 386 -24.06 -2.10 13.37
C MET A 386 -23.58 -0.64 13.33
N GLN A 387 -23.29 -0.01 14.47
CA GLN A 387 -22.63 1.29 14.50
C GLN A 387 -21.17 1.18 14.05
N ARG A 388 -20.42 0.17 14.51
CA ARG A 388 -19.06 -0.09 14.06
C ARG A 388 -18.99 -0.34 12.54
N LEU A 389 -19.99 -1.03 11.97
CA LEU A 389 -20.10 -1.21 10.53
C LEU A 389 -20.43 0.11 9.78
N ARG A 390 -21.28 0.98 10.37
CA ARG A 390 -21.49 2.36 9.86
C ARG A 390 -20.20 3.19 9.88
N ASN A 391 -19.44 3.17 10.97
CA ASN A 391 -18.17 3.89 11.07
C ASN A 391 -17.13 3.44 10.03
N LEU A 392 -17.13 2.14 9.67
CA LEU A 392 -16.20 1.61 8.66
C LEU A 392 -16.66 1.87 7.21
N ARG A 393 -17.93 2.23 6.98
CA ARG A 393 -18.49 2.42 5.64
C ARG A 393 -17.65 3.33 4.72
N PRO A 394 -17.17 4.52 5.14
CA PRO A 394 -16.41 5.39 4.24
C PRO A 394 -15.09 4.77 3.80
N ALA A 395 -14.41 4.06 4.70
CA ALA A 395 -13.17 3.34 4.39
C ALA A 395 -13.40 2.17 3.42
N ILE A 396 -14.51 1.44 3.59
CA ILE A 396 -14.90 0.34 2.70
C ILE A 396 -15.23 0.89 1.29
N GLU A 397 -15.95 2.01 1.21
CA GLU A 397 -16.25 2.65 -0.09
C GLU A 397 -15.01 3.24 -0.78
N VAL A 398 -14.04 3.82 -0.05
CA VAL A 398 -12.75 4.28 -0.61
C VAL A 398 -11.97 3.12 -1.23
N ALA A 399 -11.72 2.06 -0.45
CA ALA A 399 -10.92 0.93 -0.92
C ALA A 399 -11.60 0.18 -2.07
N ALA A 400 -12.93 0.03 -2.02
CA ALA A 400 -13.68 -0.57 -3.12
C ALA A 400 -13.59 0.26 -4.41
N ASP A 401 -13.83 1.59 -4.34
CA ASP A 401 -13.82 2.47 -5.52
C ASP A 401 -12.43 2.64 -6.15
N THR A 402 -11.36 2.61 -5.35
CA THR A 402 -9.98 2.81 -5.84
C THR A 402 -9.34 1.52 -6.35
N LEU A 403 -9.62 0.37 -5.72
CA LEU A 403 -9.06 -0.93 -6.12
C LEU A 403 -9.91 -1.70 -7.16
N HIS A 404 -11.22 -1.44 -7.22
CA HIS A 404 -12.17 -2.11 -8.13
C HIS A 404 -13.04 -1.11 -8.89
N PRO A 405 -12.48 -0.20 -9.72
CA PRO A 405 -13.23 0.94 -10.29
C PRO A 405 -14.54 0.59 -11.02
N ASN A 406 -14.67 -0.64 -11.53
CA ASN A 406 -15.88 -1.13 -12.21
C ASN A 406 -16.94 -1.76 -11.27
N TRP A 407 -16.70 -1.95 -9.96
CA TRP A 407 -17.62 -2.69 -9.07
C TRP A 407 -19.03 -2.10 -9.01
N ARG A 408 -19.14 -0.76 -9.07
CA ARG A 408 -20.44 -0.06 -9.04
C ARG A 408 -21.28 -0.31 -10.29
N GLN A 409 -20.73 -0.86 -11.37
CA GLN A 409 -21.52 -1.24 -12.54
C GLN A 409 -22.55 -2.33 -12.20
N LEU A 410 -22.27 -3.21 -11.22
CA LEU A 410 -23.25 -4.19 -10.71
C LEU A 410 -24.51 -3.54 -10.12
N LEU A 411 -24.40 -2.30 -9.62
CA LEU A 411 -25.52 -1.56 -9.03
C LEU A 411 -26.56 -1.11 -10.07
N THR A 412 -26.18 -1.05 -11.36
CA THR A 412 -27.11 -0.72 -12.44
C THR A 412 -28.26 -1.73 -12.55
N ALA A 413 -28.00 -3.00 -12.25
CA ALA A 413 -29.00 -4.08 -12.28
C ALA A 413 -30.11 -3.94 -11.23
N ILE A 414 -29.95 -3.04 -10.26
CA ILE A 414 -30.95 -2.71 -9.22
C ILE A 414 -31.41 -1.24 -9.29
N GLY A 415 -31.12 -0.55 -10.39
CA GLY A 415 -31.48 0.86 -10.61
C GLY A 415 -30.68 1.86 -9.77
N GLU A 416 -29.55 1.44 -9.20
CA GLU A 416 -28.68 2.28 -8.36
C GLU A 416 -27.52 2.86 -9.18
N SER A 417 -26.91 3.95 -8.69
CA SER A 417 -25.90 4.69 -9.45
C SER A 417 -24.57 3.93 -9.58
N SER A 418 -24.09 3.78 -10.81
CA SER A 418 -22.75 3.29 -11.13
C SER A 418 -21.63 4.32 -10.93
N LYS A 419 -21.95 5.56 -10.53
CA LYS A 419 -20.97 6.64 -10.36
C LYS A 419 -19.99 6.32 -9.22
N GLN A 420 -18.74 6.05 -9.60
CA GLN A 420 -17.58 6.01 -8.71
C GLN A 420 -17.45 7.33 -7.92
N ILE A 421 -17.24 7.23 -6.60
CA ILE A 421 -17.15 8.36 -5.68
C ILE A 421 -15.69 8.76 -5.46
N TYR A 422 -14.82 7.77 -5.18
CA TYR A 422 -13.39 7.97 -4.93
C TYR A 422 -12.54 7.54 -6.14
N ARG A 423 -11.43 8.24 -6.41
CA ARG A 423 -10.61 8.06 -7.61
C ARG A 423 -9.13 8.20 -7.28
N GLY A 424 -8.27 7.65 -8.15
CA GLY A 424 -6.84 7.61 -7.88
C GLY A 424 -6.50 6.46 -6.93
N HIS A 425 -5.53 6.69 -6.06
CA HIS A 425 -4.95 5.70 -5.17
C HIS A 425 -5.74 5.62 -3.84
N PRO A 426 -5.89 4.43 -3.20
CA PRO A 426 -6.55 4.32 -1.89
C PRO A 426 -5.95 5.24 -0.82
N HIS A 427 -4.66 5.57 -0.93
CA HIS A 427 -3.95 6.43 0.02
C HIS A 427 -3.94 7.92 -0.36
N ASP A 428 -4.63 8.33 -1.42
CA ASP A 428 -4.99 9.75 -1.66
C ASP A 428 -6.03 10.26 -0.66
N TYR A 429 -6.61 9.38 0.16
CA TYR A 429 -7.67 9.66 1.13
C TYR A 429 -7.24 9.32 2.55
N VAL A 430 -7.63 10.16 3.51
CA VAL A 430 -7.47 9.95 4.94
C VAL A 430 -8.85 9.68 5.55
N ILE A 431 -9.02 8.50 6.13
CA ILE A 431 -10.27 8.07 6.76
C ILE A 431 -10.37 8.54 8.22
N SER A 432 -11.59 8.64 8.73
CA SER A 432 -11.89 8.99 10.12
C SER A 432 -12.59 7.81 10.82
N LEU A 433 -12.20 7.52 12.07
CA LEU A 433 -12.63 6.31 12.81
C LEU A 433 -14.08 6.39 13.36
N ASP A 434 -14.66 7.58 13.32
CA ASP A 434 -16.04 7.91 13.67
C ASP A 434 -17.04 7.65 12.52
N GLY A 435 -16.56 7.44 11.30
CA GLY A 435 -17.39 7.38 10.09
C GLY A 435 -17.61 8.73 9.39
N SER A 436 -16.90 9.79 9.79
CA SER A 436 -16.90 11.06 9.04
C SER A 436 -16.34 10.87 7.62
N PRO A 437 -16.76 11.70 6.64
CA PRO A 437 -16.31 11.58 5.25
C PRO A 437 -14.77 11.62 5.11
N PRO A 438 -14.17 10.83 4.20
CA PRO A 438 -12.73 10.81 4.00
C PRO A 438 -12.27 12.13 3.37
N VAL A 439 -11.19 12.70 3.89
CA VAL A 439 -10.61 13.94 3.36
C VAL A 439 -9.43 13.63 2.42
N PRO A 440 -9.19 14.43 1.36
CA PRO A 440 -7.99 14.28 0.55
C PRO A 440 -6.72 14.42 1.40
N LEU A 441 -5.74 13.55 1.17
CA LEU A 441 -4.46 13.53 1.87
C LEU A 441 -3.80 14.92 1.88
N ARG A 442 -3.86 15.63 0.75
CA ARG A 442 -3.33 16.99 0.60
C ARG A 442 -3.83 17.94 1.69
N THR A 443 -5.13 17.96 1.95
CA THR A 443 -5.79 18.84 2.92
C THR A 443 -5.21 18.67 4.33
N THR A 444 -4.73 17.47 4.67
CA THR A 444 -4.15 17.17 5.99
C THR A 444 -2.72 17.69 6.22
N TYR A 445 -2.11 18.36 5.24
CA TYR A 445 -0.76 18.94 5.33
C TYR A 445 -0.68 20.45 5.01
N LEU A 446 -1.72 21.04 4.42
CA LEU A 446 -1.71 22.46 3.96
C LEU A 446 -1.36 23.50 5.03
N GLN A 447 -1.61 23.20 6.31
CA GLN A 447 -1.27 24.07 7.44
C GLN A 447 0.24 24.15 7.76
N TRP A 448 1.08 23.30 7.14
CA TRP A 448 2.54 23.32 7.25
C TRP A 448 3.25 23.46 5.90
N ASP A 449 2.62 23.00 4.81
CA ASP A 449 3.15 23.04 3.44
C ASP A 449 1.99 23.40 2.49
N PRO A 450 1.78 24.70 2.18
CA PRO A 450 0.68 25.15 1.31
C PRO A 450 0.73 24.54 -0.10
N ASP A 451 1.93 24.21 -0.56
CA ASP A 451 2.22 23.57 -1.84
C ASP A 451 2.29 22.05 -1.73
N PHE A 452 1.82 21.44 -0.62
CA PHE A 452 1.95 20.01 -0.38
C PHE A 452 1.41 19.18 -1.55
N SER A 453 2.22 18.21 -1.97
CA SER A 453 1.96 17.26 -3.04
C SER A 453 2.57 15.92 -2.63
N TYR A 454 1.90 14.82 -2.96
CA TYR A 454 2.42 13.49 -2.71
C TYR A 454 2.13 12.57 -3.90
N GLN A 455 3.18 11.95 -4.45
CA GLN A 455 3.07 10.94 -5.48
C GLN A 455 3.26 9.55 -4.88
N HIS A 456 2.28 8.67 -5.09
CA HIS A 456 2.42 7.27 -4.77
C HIS A 456 3.30 6.55 -5.80
N ILE A 457 4.32 5.82 -5.34
CA ILE A 457 5.24 5.02 -6.16
C ILE A 457 5.44 3.63 -5.54
N ASP A 458 5.44 2.59 -6.38
CA ASP A 458 5.62 1.20 -5.96
C ASP A 458 7.10 0.77 -5.97
N GLU A 459 7.91 1.32 -6.88
CA GLU A 459 9.37 1.11 -6.93
C GLU A 459 10.15 2.39 -6.55
N PRO A 460 11.38 2.26 -6.03
CA PRO A 460 12.17 3.38 -5.52
C PRO A 460 12.84 4.14 -6.66
N VAL A 461 12.95 5.46 -6.49
CA VAL A 461 13.57 6.35 -7.49
C VAL A 461 14.98 6.71 -7.03
N ILE A 462 15.98 6.49 -7.88
CA ILE A 462 17.36 6.90 -7.60
C ILE A 462 17.48 8.40 -7.86
N ASP A 463 18.13 9.13 -6.94
CA ASP A 463 18.47 10.53 -7.13
C ASP A 463 19.67 10.66 -8.08
N GLU A 464 19.37 10.98 -9.34
CA GLU A 464 20.34 11.13 -10.42
C GLU A 464 21.38 12.23 -10.14
N HIS A 465 21.08 13.23 -9.28
CA HIS A 465 22.05 14.25 -8.88
C HIS A 465 23.00 13.76 -7.78
N ALA A 466 22.50 12.90 -6.89
CA ALA A 466 23.31 12.29 -5.84
C ALA A 466 24.19 11.15 -6.35
N TRP A 467 23.71 10.34 -7.31
CA TRP A 467 24.34 9.07 -7.67
C TRP A 467 24.51 8.81 -9.17
N GLY A 468 24.05 9.72 -10.05
CA GLY A 468 23.99 9.44 -11.48
C GLY A 468 23.05 8.26 -11.75
N CYS A 469 23.53 7.24 -12.46
CA CYS A 469 22.79 6.00 -12.67
C CYS A 469 23.03 4.92 -11.58
N ASP A 470 23.98 5.11 -10.64
CA ASP A 470 24.32 4.09 -9.64
C ASP A 470 23.27 3.96 -8.52
N ASP A 471 22.75 2.74 -8.31
CA ASP A 471 21.96 2.42 -7.11
C ASP A 471 22.93 2.08 -5.95
N PRO A 472 23.07 2.95 -4.92
CA PRO A 472 24.01 2.75 -3.81
C PRO A 472 23.63 1.57 -2.90
N ARG A 473 22.44 1.00 -3.08
CA ARG A 473 21.92 -0.15 -2.33
C ARG A 473 22.38 -1.48 -2.93
N TRP A 474 22.89 -1.47 -4.16
CA TRP A 474 23.32 -2.69 -4.84
C TRP A 474 24.67 -3.20 -4.32
N THR A 475 24.82 -4.51 -4.31
CA THR A 475 25.99 -5.26 -3.82
C THR A 475 26.42 -6.26 -4.90
N PRO A 476 27.69 -6.25 -5.34
CA PRO A 476 28.20 -7.24 -6.28
C PRO A 476 28.24 -8.64 -5.66
N MET A 477 28.06 -9.67 -6.50
CA MET A 477 28.11 -11.07 -6.04
C MET A 477 29.55 -11.52 -5.82
N SER A 478 29.84 -12.07 -4.64
CA SER A 478 31.19 -12.42 -4.18
C SER A 478 31.88 -13.54 -4.97
N THR A 479 31.16 -14.28 -5.80
CA THR A 479 31.65 -15.49 -6.50
C THR A 479 32.42 -15.20 -7.79
N GLY A 480 32.26 -14.02 -8.41
CA GLY A 480 32.96 -13.64 -9.64
C GLY A 480 32.53 -14.39 -10.91
N GLU A 481 31.67 -15.41 -10.82
CA GLU A 481 31.10 -16.11 -11.97
C GLU A 481 29.92 -15.31 -12.58
N PRO A 482 29.94 -14.94 -13.88
CA PRO A 482 28.91 -14.09 -14.49
C PRO A 482 27.49 -14.69 -14.58
N LEU A 483 27.32 -15.97 -14.24
CA LEU A 483 26.07 -16.74 -14.43
C LEU A 483 25.48 -17.27 -13.11
N ALA A 484 26.10 -16.99 -11.96
CA ALA A 484 25.58 -17.42 -10.66
C ALA A 484 24.31 -16.64 -10.29
N MET A 485 23.24 -17.34 -9.86
CA MET A 485 22.04 -16.66 -9.34
C MET A 485 22.32 -16.04 -7.96
N PRO A 486 21.77 -14.84 -7.64
CA PRO A 486 21.94 -14.21 -6.34
C PRO A 486 21.43 -15.10 -5.19
N ILE A 487 22.28 -15.36 -4.20
CA ILE A 487 21.93 -16.18 -3.04
C ILE A 487 21.41 -15.27 -1.91
N CYS A 488 20.27 -15.63 -1.33
CA CYS A 488 19.67 -14.90 -0.23
C CYS A 488 20.41 -15.08 1.10
N ASP A 489 20.97 -14.00 1.65
CA ASP A 489 21.68 -13.96 2.95
C ASP A 489 20.86 -14.54 4.13
N THR A 490 19.53 -14.51 4.03
CA THR A 490 18.62 -14.94 5.12
C THR A 490 18.29 -16.43 5.10
N CYS A 491 18.44 -17.12 3.95
CA CYS A 491 18.04 -18.53 3.82
C CYS A 491 18.96 -19.43 2.99
N GLY A 492 20.02 -18.90 2.37
CA GLY A 492 20.95 -19.68 1.55
C GLY A 492 20.30 -20.28 0.31
N LYS A 493 19.33 -19.57 -0.30
CA LYS A 493 18.62 -20.00 -1.52
C LYS A 493 18.72 -18.95 -2.63
N GLU A 494 18.80 -19.46 -3.84
CA GLU A 494 18.84 -18.68 -5.09
C GLU A 494 17.57 -17.83 -5.23
N GLN A 495 17.76 -16.60 -5.70
CA GLN A 495 16.74 -15.62 -5.99
C GLN A 495 16.64 -15.43 -7.51
N SER A 496 15.41 -15.34 -8.01
CA SER A 496 15.12 -14.98 -9.41
C SER A 496 13.74 -14.35 -9.47
N ASP A 497 13.48 -13.53 -10.49
CA ASP A 497 12.14 -13.05 -10.79
C ASP A 497 11.36 -14.03 -11.71
N ASP A 498 12.00 -15.06 -12.30
CA ASP A 498 11.28 -16.22 -12.86
C ASP A 498 10.85 -17.15 -11.71
N PRO A 499 9.56 -17.35 -11.45
CA PRO A 499 9.09 -18.23 -10.37
C PRO A 499 9.45 -19.70 -10.55
N LYS A 500 9.96 -20.12 -11.72
CA LYS A 500 10.52 -21.47 -11.94
C LYS A 500 11.94 -21.64 -11.42
N GLN A 501 12.70 -20.54 -11.34
CA GLN A 501 14.12 -20.51 -10.99
C GLN A 501 14.31 -20.02 -9.54
N ASN A 502 13.38 -19.21 -9.04
CA ASN A 502 13.39 -18.72 -7.67
C ASN A 502 13.26 -19.86 -6.64
N SER A 503 14.25 -19.99 -5.76
CA SER A 503 14.22 -20.87 -4.59
C SER A 503 14.00 -20.12 -3.27
N CYS A 504 13.89 -18.78 -3.30
CA CYS A 504 13.79 -17.95 -2.10
C CYS A 504 12.34 -17.58 -1.75
N PHE A 505 11.93 -17.94 -0.53
CA PHE A 505 10.58 -17.70 0.01
C PHE A 505 10.61 -16.94 1.36
N CYS A 506 11.57 -16.03 1.55
CA CYS A 506 11.65 -15.22 2.78
C CYS A 506 10.50 -14.21 2.90
N PHE A 507 10.19 -13.50 1.81
CA PHE A 507 9.16 -12.46 1.75
C PHE A 507 8.32 -12.57 0.45
N PRO A 508 7.65 -13.73 0.21
CA PRO A 508 7.10 -14.08 -1.11
C PRO A 508 5.87 -13.25 -1.54
N THR A 509 5.31 -12.43 -0.65
CA THR A 509 4.24 -11.47 -0.98
C THR A 509 4.76 -10.12 -1.46
N LEU A 510 6.08 -9.90 -1.45
CA LEU A 510 6.75 -8.73 -2.02
C LEU A 510 7.71 -9.10 -3.17
N PHE A 511 8.38 -10.26 -3.09
CA PHE A 511 9.45 -10.65 -4.01
C PHE A 511 9.19 -12.02 -4.65
N GLY A 512 9.70 -12.23 -5.87
CA GLY A 512 9.57 -13.50 -6.60
C GLY A 512 8.14 -13.84 -7.04
N THR A 513 7.24 -12.86 -7.11
CA THR A 513 5.86 -13.01 -7.60
C THR A 513 5.53 -11.98 -8.67
N ALA A 514 4.88 -12.42 -9.76
CA ALA A 514 4.67 -11.61 -10.98
C ALA A 514 3.67 -10.44 -10.83
N ARG A 515 2.94 -10.36 -9.72
CA ARG A 515 2.11 -9.21 -9.31
C ARG A 515 1.78 -9.32 -7.81
N PRO A 516 2.26 -8.40 -6.97
CA PRO A 516 1.81 -8.28 -5.58
C PRO A 516 0.29 -8.00 -5.49
N LEU A 517 -0.34 -8.43 -4.41
CA LEU A 517 -1.72 -8.02 -4.08
C LEU A 517 -1.71 -6.66 -3.37
N PRO A 518 -2.77 -5.84 -3.52
CA PRO A 518 -2.92 -4.59 -2.75
C PRO A 518 -2.80 -4.84 -1.24
N VAL A 519 -1.95 -4.08 -0.56
CA VAL A 519 -1.73 -4.25 0.88
C VAL A 519 -2.96 -3.76 1.66
N PRO A 520 -3.54 -4.55 2.59
CA PRO A 520 -4.75 -4.19 3.32
C PRO A 520 -4.48 -3.16 4.43
N VAL A 521 -4.19 -1.92 4.02
CA VAL A 521 -3.94 -0.76 4.88
C VAL A 521 -4.57 0.51 4.31
N LEU A 522 -4.93 1.46 5.17
CA LEU A 522 -5.38 2.82 4.78
C LEU A 522 -4.76 3.89 5.70
N ILE A 523 -4.65 5.12 5.21
CA ILE A 523 -4.25 6.26 6.06
C ILE A 523 -5.48 6.73 6.84
N PHE A 524 -5.34 6.91 8.16
CA PHE A 524 -6.39 7.43 9.02
C PHE A 524 -5.94 8.69 9.79
N ARG A 525 -6.89 9.51 10.23
CA ARG A 525 -6.64 10.70 11.05
C ARG A 525 -6.35 10.30 12.51
N THR A 526 -5.21 10.69 13.07
CA THR A 526 -4.96 10.45 14.51
C THR A 526 -5.63 11.53 15.37
N ALA A 527 -6.08 11.15 16.57
CA ALA A 527 -6.74 12.06 17.51
C ALA A 527 -5.76 12.81 18.45
N ASP A 528 -4.46 12.53 18.34
CA ASP A 528 -3.44 12.83 19.35
C ASP A 528 -2.31 13.75 18.86
N GLY A 529 -2.55 14.47 17.76
CA GLY A 529 -1.57 15.41 17.19
C GLY A 529 -0.49 14.79 16.31
N ARG A 530 -0.42 13.45 16.17
CA ARG A 530 0.45 12.76 15.18
C ARG A 530 0.00 12.91 13.72
N ASN A 531 -1.00 13.77 13.48
CA ASN A 531 -1.61 14.10 12.19
C ASN A 531 -2.33 12.91 11.53
N ASN A 532 -1.58 11.99 10.92
CA ASN A 532 -2.09 10.85 10.19
C ASN A 532 -1.32 9.59 10.61
N GLY A 533 -1.99 8.44 10.61
CA GLY A 533 -1.38 7.13 10.89
C GLY A 533 -1.76 6.10 9.83
N LEU A 534 -1.11 4.94 9.85
CA LEU A 534 -1.43 3.81 8.97
C LEU A 534 -2.26 2.76 9.72
N MET A 535 -3.47 2.48 9.24
CA MET A 535 -4.40 1.52 9.83
C MET A 535 -4.27 0.15 9.15
N ALA A 536 -4.13 -0.92 9.93
CA ALA A 536 -4.19 -2.29 9.42
C ALA A 536 -5.64 -2.74 9.24
N LEU A 537 -6.06 -3.04 8.00
CA LEU A 537 -7.43 -3.52 7.72
C LEU A 537 -7.57 -5.04 7.94
N CYS A 538 -6.51 -5.78 7.61
CA CYS A 538 -6.34 -7.20 7.96
C CYS A 538 -5.23 -7.36 9.02
N ALA A 539 -5.18 -8.52 9.67
CA ALA A 539 -4.11 -8.84 10.62
C ALA A 539 -2.88 -9.38 9.88
N PHE A 540 -1.67 -8.92 10.25
CA PHE A 540 -0.41 -9.38 9.66
C PHE A 540 0.33 -10.29 10.66
N GLU A 541 0.55 -11.55 10.31
CA GLU A 541 1.26 -12.50 11.19
C GLU A 541 2.69 -12.03 11.53
N ARG A 542 3.21 -12.46 12.69
CA ARG A 542 4.57 -12.13 13.13
C ARG A 542 5.61 -12.66 12.12
N GLY A 543 6.43 -11.77 11.60
CA GLY A 543 7.42 -12.06 10.56
C GLY A 543 6.88 -11.95 9.13
N ALA A 544 5.58 -11.67 8.93
CA ALA A 544 5.07 -11.30 7.62
C ALA A 544 5.50 -9.87 7.26
N PRO A 545 5.80 -9.59 5.97
CA PRO A 545 6.03 -8.24 5.51
C PRO A 545 4.69 -7.49 5.40
N VAL A 546 4.73 -6.17 5.61
CA VAL A 546 3.62 -5.24 5.34
C VAL A 546 3.89 -4.51 4.02
N GLY A 547 5.14 -4.12 3.74
CA GLY A 547 5.55 -3.44 2.52
C GLY A 547 7.06 -3.14 2.50
N GLU A 548 7.61 -2.77 1.35
CA GLU A 548 8.91 -2.11 1.26
C GLU A 548 8.78 -0.63 1.65
N PHE A 549 9.82 -0.04 2.24
CA PHE A 549 9.92 1.40 2.49
C PHE A 549 10.45 2.09 1.22
N VAL A 550 9.54 2.54 0.35
CA VAL A 550 9.85 3.01 -1.01
C VAL A 550 9.83 4.54 -1.08
N GLY A 551 10.89 5.15 -1.63
CA GLY A 551 11.04 6.60 -1.75
C GLY A 551 12.19 6.99 -2.67
N VAL A 552 12.67 8.22 -2.54
CA VAL A 552 13.86 8.72 -3.25
C VAL A 552 15.12 8.23 -2.54
N VAL A 553 16.01 7.55 -3.27
CA VAL A 553 17.30 7.03 -2.78
C VAL A 553 18.39 8.08 -3.04
N THR A 554 18.85 8.74 -1.99
CA THR A 554 19.71 9.95 -2.04
C THR A 554 20.77 9.93 -0.91
N LYS A 555 21.47 11.04 -0.67
CA LYS A 555 22.42 11.25 0.43
C LYS A 555 22.52 12.73 0.80
N GLY A 556 22.99 13.02 2.02
CA GLY A 556 23.31 14.38 2.46
C GLY A 556 22.12 15.22 2.93
N LEU A 557 20.90 14.67 2.99
CA LEU A 557 19.75 15.39 3.55
C LEU A 557 19.87 15.50 5.08
N SER A 558 19.66 16.71 5.59
CA SER A 558 19.48 17.03 7.01
C SER A 558 18.07 17.58 7.28
N ASP A 559 17.67 17.63 8.55
CA ASP A 559 16.47 18.35 9.06
C ASP A 559 15.08 17.90 8.52
N VAL A 560 15.06 16.97 7.56
CA VAL A 560 13.89 16.22 7.10
C VAL A 560 13.94 14.78 7.59
N ASP A 561 12.76 14.15 7.73
CA ASP A 561 12.66 12.78 8.25
C ASP A 561 13.04 11.75 7.15
N VAL A 562 14.10 10.96 7.39
CA VAL A 562 14.66 9.97 6.43
C VAL A 562 14.90 8.61 7.08
N MET A 563 14.89 7.55 6.27
CA MET A 563 15.46 6.24 6.61
C MET A 563 16.94 6.23 6.20
N GLU A 564 17.86 5.92 7.12
CA GLU A 564 19.30 5.77 6.79
C GLU A 564 19.73 4.31 6.86
N SER A 565 20.48 3.85 5.86
CA SER A 565 21.12 2.54 5.87
C SER A 565 22.48 2.58 5.18
N ALA A 566 23.21 1.47 5.26
CA ALA A 566 24.49 1.29 4.60
C ALA A 566 24.59 -0.11 3.99
N VAL A 567 25.31 -0.22 2.88
CA VAL A 567 25.72 -1.51 2.29
C VAL A 567 27.04 -1.93 2.93
N ALA A 568 27.03 -3.03 3.68
CA ALA A 568 28.18 -3.48 4.46
C ALA A 568 29.42 -3.81 3.60
N ALA A 569 29.21 -4.27 2.36
CA ALA A 569 30.29 -4.64 1.44
C ALA A 569 31.03 -3.44 0.80
N SER A 570 30.37 -2.28 0.66
CA SER A 570 30.93 -1.08 0.04
C SER A 570 31.14 0.09 1.02
N ALA A 571 30.66 -0.05 2.26
CA ALA A 571 30.49 1.02 3.24
C ALA A 571 29.64 2.23 2.77
N ALA A 572 28.99 2.13 1.60
CA ALA A 572 28.17 3.21 1.05
C ALA A 572 26.94 3.45 1.95
N LYS A 573 26.84 4.66 2.50
CA LYS A 573 25.66 5.14 3.21
C LYS A 573 24.70 5.76 2.22
N TYR A 574 23.41 5.46 2.38
CA TYR A 574 22.34 6.06 1.59
C TYR A 574 21.14 6.39 2.49
N GLN A 575 20.32 7.32 2.02
CA GLN A 575 19.08 7.74 2.65
C GLN A 575 17.91 7.38 1.71
N ILE A 576 16.78 6.95 2.28
CA ILE A 576 15.49 6.89 1.58
C ILE A 576 14.60 8.00 2.14
N TRP A 577 14.19 8.92 1.28
CA TRP A 577 13.35 10.06 1.61
C TRP A 577 11.94 9.90 1.02
N GLN A 578 10.91 10.01 1.86
CA GLN A 578 9.50 9.96 1.46
C GLN A 578 8.84 11.34 1.53
N GLY A 579 9.54 12.42 1.16
CA GLY A 579 9.02 13.78 1.30
C GLY A 579 7.82 14.08 0.39
N ARG A 580 8.10 14.13 -0.92
CA ARG A 580 7.17 14.45 -2.02
C ARG A 580 6.67 13.23 -2.81
N GLN A 581 7.37 12.09 -2.69
CA GLN A 581 7.00 10.83 -3.33
C GLN A 581 7.41 9.64 -2.46
N GLY A 582 6.67 8.54 -2.54
CA GLY A 582 6.91 7.31 -1.80
C GLY A 582 5.65 6.46 -1.73
N ASN A 583 5.55 5.54 -0.77
CA ASN A 583 4.34 4.73 -0.58
C ASN A 583 3.71 4.94 0.81
N PHE A 584 2.83 4.02 1.22
CA PHE A 584 2.10 4.08 2.48
C PHE A 584 2.96 3.96 3.75
N THR A 585 4.22 3.52 3.68
CA THR A 585 5.07 3.40 4.89
C THR A 585 5.39 4.75 5.53
N ARG A 586 5.26 5.85 4.78
CA ARG A 586 5.43 7.24 5.25
C ARG A 586 4.53 7.59 6.44
N PHE A 587 3.37 6.93 6.53
CA PHE A 587 2.34 7.22 7.52
C PHE A 587 2.41 6.27 8.75
N VAL A 588 3.47 5.47 8.85
CA VAL A 588 3.72 4.56 9.99
C VAL A 588 4.37 5.35 11.12
N ASN A 589 3.59 5.65 12.16
CA ASN A 589 4.04 6.47 13.27
C ASN A 589 5.04 5.76 14.20
N HIS A 590 5.71 6.56 15.04
CA HIS A 590 6.51 6.04 16.13
C HIS A 590 5.65 5.51 17.30
N SER A 591 6.03 4.35 17.84
CA SER A 591 5.69 3.93 19.21
C SER A 591 6.89 3.30 19.92
N CYS A 592 7.07 3.61 21.20
CA CYS A 592 8.04 2.95 22.08
C CYS A 592 7.69 1.47 22.38
N LYS A 593 6.50 1.01 21.97
CA LYS A 593 6.03 -0.39 22.06
C LYS A 593 5.53 -0.90 20.70
N ALA A 594 6.19 -0.44 19.65
CA ALA A 594 5.89 -0.72 18.26
C ALA A 594 5.52 -2.17 17.91
N ASN A 595 4.41 -2.34 17.17
CA ASN A 595 3.91 -3.60 16.62
C ASN A 595 4.53 -4.00 15.26
N ALA A 596 5.38 -3.15 14.67
CA ALA A 596 6.20 -3.43 13.50
C ALA A 596 7.68 -3.05 13.71
N GLN A 597 8.55 -3.39 12.75
CA GLN A 597 9.93 -2.90 12.67
C GLN A 597 10.40 -2.82 11.22
N TYR A 598 11.36 -1.94 10.92
CA TYR A 598 12.08 -1.97 9.65
C TYR A 598 13.24 -2.99 9.71
N GLN A 599 13.42 -3.75 8.63
CA GLN A 599 14.44 -4.79 8.49
C GLN A 599 15.12 -4.68 7.12
N ARG A 600 16.44 -4.84 7.08
CA ARG A 600 17.22 -4.98 5.84
C ARG A 600 16.98 -6.35 5.20
N PHE A 601 16.90 -6.42 3.88
CA PHE A 601 16.82 -7.66 3.12
C PHE A 601 17.42 -7.48 1.72
N THR A 602 18.27 -8.39 1.28
CA THR A 602 18.83 -8.37 -0.08
C THR A 602 17.92 -9.14 -1.03
N TRP A 603 17.47 -8.50 -2.12
CA TRP A 603 16.84 -9.16 -3.27
C TRP A 603 17.62 -8.85 -4.53
N LEU A 604 18.07 -9.90 -5.24
CA LEU A 604 18.86 -9.81 -6.48
C LEU A 604 20.06 -8.86 -6.35
N GLY A 605 20.82 -9.02 -5.27
CA GLY A 605 21.97 -8.18 -4.92
C GLY A 605 21.62 -6.76 -4.45
N THR A 606 20.35 -6.36 -4.43
CA THR A 606 19.92 -5.01 -4.04
C THR A 606 19.38 -5.00 -2.61
N GLN A 607 19.93 -4.14 -1.74
CA GLN A 607 19.44 -3.98 -0.37
C GLN A 607 18.10 -3.22 -0.37
N ARG A 608 17.04 -3.90 0.04
CA ARG A 608 15.70 -3.35 0.29
C ARG A 608 15.47 -3.17 1.80
N ILE A 609 14.56 -2.26 2.17
CA ILE A 609 14.16 -2.00 3.55
C ILE A 609 12.69 -2.39 3.72
N ILE A 610 12.39 -3.42 4.50
CA ILE A 610 11.05 -4.00 4.63
C ILE A 610 10.43 -3.63 5.98
N LEU A 611 9.18 -3.19 5.97
CA LEU A 611 8.34 -3.09 7.17
C LEU A 611 7.81 -4.49 7.53
N VAL A 612 8.29 -5.06 8.63
CA VAL A 612 7.97 -6.42 9.08
C VAL A 612 7.09 -6.38 10.33
N SER A 613 6.00 -7.15 10.31
CA SER A 613 5.06 -7.28 11.44
C SER A 613 5.68 -8.03 12.62
N LYS A 614 5.44 -7.54 13.85
CA LYS A 614 5.68 -8.30 15.09
C LYS A 614 4.45 -9.10 15.54
N GLY A 615 3.32 -8.96 14.84
CA GLY A 615 1.99 -9.45 15.20
C GLY A 615 1.00 -8.28 15.24
N ILE A 616 0.59 -7.78 14.09
CA ILE A 616 -0.33 -6.64 13.94
C ILE A 616 -1.76 -7.17 13.86
N GLU A 617 -2.67 -6.59 14.63
CA GLU A 617 -4.09 -6.96 14.65
C GLU A 617 -4.93 -6.11 13.68
N ALA A 618 -6.02 -6.68 13.16
CA ALA A 618 -6.93 -5.95 12.27
C ALA A 618 -7.66 -4.85 13.05
N GLY A 619 -7.68 -3.63 12.53
CA GLY A 619 -8.20 -2.44 13.21
C GLY A 619 -7.20 -1.77 14.16
N SER A 620 -5.91 -2.11 14.10
CA SER A 620 -4.85 -1.44 14.88
C SER A 620 -3.97 -0.53 14.02
N GLU A 621 -3.45 0.55 14.62
CA GLU A 621 -2.43 1.39 13.99
C GLU A 621 -1.10 0.63 13.87
N ILE A 622 -0.47 0.71 12.70
CA ILE A 622 0.86 0.18 12.44
C ILE A 622 1.90 1.21 12.92
N SER A 623 2.80 0.79 13.79
CA SER A 623 3.83 1.65 14.39
C SER A 623 5.19 0.96 14.52
N VAL A 624 6.27 1.76 14.40
CA VAL A 624 7.67 1.32 14.52
C VAL A 624 8.40 2.05 15.65
N ASP A 625 9.50 1.48 16.15
CA ASP A 625 10.44 2.24 16.97
C ASP A 625 11.38 2.98 16.01
N TYR A 626 11.50 4.31 16.13
CA TYR A 626 12.38 5.12 15.29
C TYR A 626 13.84 5.11 15.77
N SER A 627 14.12 4.48 16.92
CA SER A 627 15.40 4.46 17.64
C SER A 627 15.85 5.79 18.22
N ASP A 628 16.76 5.73 19.20
CA ASP A 628 17.30 6.90 19.89
C ASP A 628 18.08 7.84 18.97
N LYS A 629 18.55 7.33 17.81
CA LYS A 629 19.21 8.18 16.79
C LYS A 629 18.24 9.26 16.29
N TYR A 630 17.04 8.85 15.88
CA TYR A 630 15.99 9.77 15.40
C TYR A 630 15.67 10.87 16.42
N TRP A 631 15.56 10.50 17.71
CA TRP A 631 15.14 11.42 18.77
C TRP A 631 16.28 12.29 19.34
N LYS A 632 17.56 11.99 19.06
CA LYS A 632 18.71 12.77 19.55
C LYS A 632 18.74 14.15 18.87
N GLY A 633 18.68 15.21 19.67
CA GLY A 633 18.68 16.59 19.17
C GLY A 633 17.38 17.02 18.51
N LEU A 634 16.28 16.27 18.66
CA LEU A 634 14.96 16.70 18.19
C LEU A 634 14.21 17.51 19.24
N ASP A 635 13.73 18.70 18.85
CA ASP A 635 12.72 19.43 19.60
C ASP A 635 11.29 18.94 19.30
N LYS A 636 11.08 17.63 19.50
CA LYS A 636 9.77 16.96 19.41
C LYS A 636 9.49 16.19 20.72
N LYS A 637 8.26 16.25 21.21
CA LYS A 637 7.74 15.36 22.27
C LYS A 637 7.17 14.10 21.62
N CYS A 638 7.41 12.92 22.19
CA CYS A 638 6.76 11.70 21.71
C CYS A 638 5.31 11.61 22.22
N LEU A 639 4.39 11.35 21.30
CA LEU A 639 2.94 11.32 21.54
C LEU A 639 2.34 9.90 21.46
N CYS A 640 3.16 8.84 21.55
CA CYS A 640 2.69 7.45 21.37
C CYS A 640 1.81 6.88 22.50
N GLY A 641 1.50 7.66 23.54
CA GLY A 641 0.65 7.25 24.67
C GLY A 641 1.24 6.22 25.66
N GLU A 642 2.13 5.34 25.19
CA GLU A 642 2.62 4.17 25.94
C GLU A 642 3.18 4.51 27.34
N SER A 643 2.92 3.63 28.30
CA SER A 643 3.42 3.73 29.67
C SER A 643 4.96 3.60 29.72
N CYS A 644 5.55 2.84 28.81
CA CYS A 644 6.99 2.70 28.63
C CYS A 644 7.61 3.73 27.64
N CYS A 645 6.92 4.85 27.35
CA CYS A 645 7.42 5.86 26.42
C CYS A 645 8.75 6.47 26.89
N ARG A 646 9.80 6.28 26.09
CA ARG A 646 11.20 6.67 26.39
C ARG A 646 11.50 8.16 26.17
N TYR A 647 10.61 8.86 25.46
CA TYR A 647 10.80 10.24 25.02
C TYR A 647 9.66 11.15 25.50
N ARG A 648 9.17 10.89 26.72
CA ARG A 648 8.34 11.86 27.46
C ARG A 648 9.24 13.03 27.87
N ARG A 649 8.82 14.25 27.53
CA ARG A 649 9.25 15.45 28.24
C ARG A 649 8.14 15.83 29.22
N ASP A 650 8.43 15.66 30.50
CA ASP A 650 7.56 16.10 31.60
C ASP A 650 7.95 17.53 31.99
N GLY A 651 6.97 18.39 32.29
CA GLY A 651 7.13 19.85 32.32
C GLY A 651 7.87 20.43 33.54
N THR A 652 8.66 19.63 34.25
CA THR A 652 9.33 20.01 35.50
C THR A 652 10.68 20.68 35.26
N ASP A 653 10.68 21.74 34.46
CA ASP A 653 11.77 22.73 34.36
C ASP A 653 11.33 24.10 34.94
N ALA A 654 10.35 24.05 35.85
CA ALA A 654 9.99 25.16 36.73
C ALA A 654 11.13 25.39 37.72
N ARG A 655 11.96 26.38 37.40
CA ARG A 655 13.18 26.77 38.13
C ARG A 655 12.94 26.86 39.64
N VAL A 656 13.68 26.07 40.41
CA VAL A 656 13.99 26.41 41.80
C VAL A 656 15.27 27.23 41.79
N GLY A 657 15.15 28.52 42.11
CA GLY A 657 16.23 29.49 42.21
C GLY A 657 15.79 30.67 43.07
#